data_AF-A0A517QMK4-F1
#
_entry.id   AF-A0A517QMK4-F1
#
_cell.length_a   1.000
_cell.length_b   1.000
_cell.length_c   1.000
_cell.angle_alpha   90.00
_cell.angle_beta   90.00
_cell.angle_gamma   90.00
#
_symmetry.space_group_name_H-M   'P 1'
#
loop_
_entity.id
_entity.type
_entity.pdbx_description
1 polymer ?
#
loop_
_entity_poly.entity_id
_entity_poly.type
_entity_poly.pdbx_seq_one_letter_code
_entity_poly.pdbx_strand_id
1 'polypeptide(L)'
;MQQREKYLAIGLGSIVVLWFGLPVFENSFLEPINNLVSEEEALQAEANERFDQQIEQRKRAKQLADWRKISLPPDPLDAQRLYEEWVSSLAKLSGFEETKVTLGRRSSQQDVFVTIPVTLETKATAQELAQFLERFESVELLHRISTCDVISPASEGNPDLQITLTAEGLSMKSAKQRTRLFPQIKLQTELKENQTVVEVEDATGFPEKANFRVRIDDEFLNVTAIDGNKWTLQRGVASTFSKSHSPGTTLELFPLLSEVEADSNAVEAMWSQSIFTKPAPQANYDPKLAATTAPPAIRGTKWDWKLNVTSWNPAFGSPMYTLIDSPQGVEIDERTGNLSWNVESDIDLGPRELQVLVYGSASKQAGFTSTVDMRVRDPNEPPVIDQTGTLRFFLGRASKKTIAADDPDGENGKLKFSIANAPEGMQIGENDGVLSWTPAESLEAQTYEIQVTVTDSDEDSESVTKTIPVSLEEDSARYTFLTTTFKRVFGEGREEWEAYLFDRATNKTTMLRKGEEVTITDFEMTVQGIGDDFVEVARPDGTYRIVFERPLVEMVKLPDSAVEPATIEESTEEAETTDSSKDSNAAPPTAPVKESPAESDAKEPVEPVTPQEEKVENPETSEAESTPEPTTPLEAPGPPSAEDGES
;
A
#
# COMPACT_ATOMS: atom_id res chain seq x y z
N MET A 1 106.85 26.16 63.78
CA MET A 1 105.81 25.49 62.98
C MET A 1 106.36 25.14 61.61
N GLN A 2 106.23 23.88 61.18
CA GLN A 2 106.44 23.50 59.78
C GLN A 2 105.29 24.05 58.92
N GLN A 3 105.49 24.21 57.60
CA GLN A 3 104.48 24.83 56.71
C GLN A 3 103.08 24.19 56.84
N ARG A 4 103.01 22.87 57.03
CA ARG A 4 101.76 22.13 57.19
C ARG A 4 100.91 22.61 58.39
N GLU A 5 101.54 22.95 59.52
CA GLU A 5 100.83 23.43 60.71
C GLU A 5 100.23 24.83 60.50
N LYS A 6 100.90 25.70 59.72
CA LYS A 6 100.33 27.01 59.35
C LYS A 6 99.11 26.86 58.45
N TYR A 7 99.18 26.01 57.42
CA TYR A 7 98.01 25.75 56.56
C TYR A 7 96.86 25.10 57.34
N LEU A 8 97.15 24.22 58.30
CA LEU A 8 96.13 23.58 59.12
C LEU A 8 95.52 24.54 60.15
N ALA A 9 96.31 25.42 60.77
CA ALA A 9 95.80 26.46 61.67
C ALA A 9 95.00 27.55 60.94
N ILE A 10 95.41 27.95 59.73
CA ILE A 10 94.64 28.87 58.88
C ILE A 10 93.34 28.19 58.45
N GLY A 11 93.40 26.95 57.95
CA GLY A 11 92.21 26.19 57.57
C GLY A 11 91.23 26.02 58.73
N LEU A 12 91.71 25.67 59.92
CA LEU A 12 90.88 25.51 61.11
C LEU A 12 90.31 26.86 61.60
N GLY A 13 91.09 27.94 61.53
CA GLY A 13 90.61 29.30 61.83
C GLY A 13 89.52 29.76 60.86
N SER A 14 89.70 29.51 59.56
CA SER A 14 88.68 29.76 58.53
C SER A 14 87.43 28.92 58.76
N ILE A 15 87.56 27.64 59.12
CA ILE A 15 86.43 26.76 59.45
C ILE A 15 85.70 27.28 60.69
N VAL A 16 86.39 27.71 61.74
CA VAL A 16 85.74 28.28 62.95
C VAL A 16 85.03 29.60 62.65
N VAL A 17 85.64 30.49 61.86
CA VAL A 17 85.01 31.76 61.45
C VAL A 17 83.81 31.50 60.55
N LEU A 18 83.83 30.50 59.67
CA LEU A 18 82.65 30.09 58.91
C LEU A 18 81.59 29.46 59.83
N TRP A 19 81.98 28.55 60.73
CA TRP A 19 81.05 27.82 61.60
C TRP A 19 80.30 28.72 62.59
N PHE A 20 80.94 29.76 63.13
CA PHE A 20 80.28 30.73 64.03
C PHE A 20 79.82 32.00 63.33
N GLY A 21 80.46 32.39 62.22
CA GLY A 21 80.11 33.57 61.45
C GLY A 21 78.93 33.35 60.51
N LEU A 22 78.78 32.17 59.91
CA LEU A 22 77.64 31.86 59.04
C LEU A 22 76.30 31.94 59.80
N PRO A 23 76.10 31.31 60.98
CA PRO A 23 74.83 31.43 61.71
C PRO A 23 74.52 32.86 62.16
N VAL A 24 75.53 33.62 62.59
CA VAL A 24 75.34 35.03 62.99
C VAL A 24 75.00 35.91 61.78
N PHE A 25 75.63 35.66 60.63
CA PHE A 25 75.32 36.35 59.38
C PHE A 25 73.93 35.96 58.84
N GLU A 26 73.58 34.68 58.92
CA GLU A 26 72.26 34.15 58.59
C GLU A 26 71.18 34.82 59.44
N ASN A 27 71.21 34.73 60.77
CA ASN A 27 70.20 35.36 61.64
C ASN A 27 70.22 36.91 61.60
N SER A 28 71.37 37.58 61.42
CA SER A 28 71.41 39.06 61.48
C SER A 28 71.08 39.74 60.15
N PHE A 29 71.30 39.06 59.01
CA PHE A 29 71.14 39.66 57.68
C PHE A 29 70.24 38.84 56.75
N LEU A 30 70.40 37.51 56.67
CA LEU A 30 69.60 36.70 55.74
C LEU A 30 68.20 36.42 56.28
N GLU A 31 68.01 36.16 57.57
CA GLU A 31 66.70 35.90 58.17
C GLU A 31 65.74 37.10 58.05
N PRO A 32 66.13 38.37 58.34
CA PRO A 32 65.28 39.52 58.08
C PRO A 32 64.96 39.72 56.59
N ILE A 33 65.92 39.46 55.69
CA ILE A 33 65.70 39.55 54.24
C ILE A 33 64.73 38.47 53.77
N ASN A 34 64.94 37.21 54.19
CA ASN A 34 64.07 36.08 53.85
C ASN A 34 62.66 36.27 54.40
N ASN A 35 62.53 36.81 55.62
CA ASN A 35 61.23 37.16 56.21
C ASN A 35 60.52 38.23 55.37
N LEU A 36 61.22 39.33 55.00
CA LEU A 36 60.65 40.38 54.14
C LEU A 36 60.29 39.87 52.73
N VAL A 37 61.10 38.99 52.14
CA VAL A 37 60.78 38.33 50.85
C VAL A 37 59.55 37.45 51.00
N SER A 38 59.44 36.65 52.07
CA SER A 38 58.26 35.81 52.33
C SER A 38 57.00 36.64 52.64
N GLU A 39 57.14 37.81 53.26
CA GLU A 39 56.06 38.77 53.50
C GLU A 39 55.62 39.43 52.19
N GLU A 40 56.56 39.79 51.31
CA GLU A 40 56.25 40.28 49.96
C GLU A 40 55.54 39.21 49.13
N GLU A 41 56.04 37.97 49.11
CA GLU A 41 55.39 36.84 48.40
C GLU A 41 53.98 36.56 48.95
N ALA A 42 53.78 36.60 50.27
CA ALA A 42 52.47 36.41 50.89
C ALA A 42 51.50 37.56 50.58
N LEU A 43 51.96 38.81 50.62
CA LEU A 43 51.15 39.99 50.26
C LEU A 43 50.82 40.03 48.77
N GLN A 44 51.74 39.61 47.89
CA GLN A 44 51.48 39.44 46.46
C GLN A 44 50.44 38.34 46.22
N ALA A 45 50.52 37.21 46.93
CA ALA A 45 49.53 36.15 46.85
C ALA A 45 48.13 36.61 47.30
N GLU A 46 48.02 37.31 48.44
CA GLU A 46 46.75 37.88 48.91
C GLU A 46 46.18 38.93 47.94
N ALA A 47 47.05 39.78 47.38
CA ALA A 47 46.64 40.78 46.39
C ALA A 47 46.08 40.12 45.11
N ASN A 48 46.72 39.05 44.63
CA ASN A 48 46.25 38.26 43.50
C ASN A 48 44.91 37.56 43.80
N GLU A 49 44.76 36.93 44.97
CA GLU A 49 43.50 36.29 45.35
C GLU A 49 42.34 37.31 45.41
N ARG A 50 42.56 38.48 46.03
CA ARG A 50 41.57 39.57 46.06
C ARG A 50 41.25 40.11 44.66
N PHE A 51 42.23 40.14 43.76
CA PHE A 51 42.03 40.55 42.37
C PHE A 51 41.18 39.53 41.59
N ASP A 52 41.47 38.24 41.75
CA ASP A 52 40.68 37.15 41.17
C ASP A 52 39.24 37.12 41.72
N GLN A 53 39.05 37.32 43.03
CA GLN A 53 37.72 37.48 43.64
C GLN A 53 36.97 38.68 43.07
N GLN A 54 37.63 39.82 42.83
CA GLN A 54 37.00 40.97 42.16
C GLN A 54 36.65 40.68 40.69
N ILE A 55 37.49 39.96 39.96
CA ILE A 55 37.20 39.49 38.60
C ILE A 55 35.99 38.57 38.61
N GLU A 56 35.92 37.62 39.54
CA GLU A 56 34.79 36.69 39.64
C GLU A 56 33.49 37.42 40.01
N GLN A 57 33.53 38.34 40.98
CA GLN A 57 32.39 39.18 41.31
C GLN A 57 31.92 40.02 40.10
N ARG A 58 32.84 40.57 39.31
CA ARG A 58 32.49 41.28 38.06
C ARG A 58 31.92 40.34 37.00
N LYS A 59 32.45 39.12 36.84
CA LYS A 59 31.89 38.08 35.94
C LYS A 59 30.47 37.71 36.34
N ARG A 60 30.24 37.38 37.62
CA ARG A 60 28.92 37.06 38.18
C ARG A 60 27.96 38.25 38.08
N ALA A 61 28.41 39.48 38.32
CA ALA A 61 27.60 40.68 38.16
C ALA A 61 27.21 40.94 36.69
N LYS A 62 28.13 40.68 35.74
CA LYS A 62 27.84 40.72 34.30
C LYS A 62 26.81 39.65 33.93
N GLN A 63 27.04 38.39 34.29
CA GLN A 63 26.11 37.28 34.08
C GLN A 63 24.72 37.60 34.64
N LEU A 64 24.62 38.12 35.87
CA LEU A 64 23.36 38.53 36.48
C LEU A 64 22.69 39.70 35.72
N ALA A 65 23.47 40.64 35.18
CA ALA A 65 22.95 41.73 34.36
C ALA A 65 22.47 41.26 32.99
N ASP A 66 23.11 40.25 32.39
CA ASP A 66 22.70 39.63 31.13
C ASP A 66 21.43 38.78 31.36
N TRP A 67 21.42 37.92 32.38
CA TRP A 67 20.25 37.16 32.86
C TRP A 67 19.02 38.04 33.11
N ARG A 68 19.18 39.24 33.68
CA ARG A 68 18.07 40.20 33.87
C ARG A 68 17.45 40.73 32.57
N LYS A 69 18.16 40.71 31.44
CA LYS A 69 17.64 41.14 30.13
C LYS A 69 16.74 40.05 29.53
N ILE A 70 17.18 38.79 29.66
CA ILE A 70 16.54 37.61 29.07
C ILE A 70 15.56 36.90 30.03
N SER A 71 15.50 37.31 31.30
CA SER A 71 14.47 36.93 32.28
C SER A 71 13.04 37.28 31.83
N LEU A 72 12.06 36.44 32.17
CA LEU A 72 10.64 36.80 32.15
C LEU A 72 10.36 38.09 32.98
N PRO A 73 9.22 38.77 32.75
CA PRO A 73 8.80 39.92 33.55
C PRO A 73 8.90 39.68 35.06
N PRO A 74 9.23 40.70 35.88
CA PRO A 74 9.38 40.57 37.33
C PRO A 74 8.06 40.28 38.08
N ASP A 75 6.89 40.58 37.52
CA ASP A 75 5.60 40.18 38.10
C ASP A 75 5.26 38.71 37.74
N PRO A 76 5.03 37.81 38.73
CA PRO A 76 4.81 36.39 38.46
C PRO A 76 3.44 36.02 37.84
N LEU A 77 2.48 36.94 37.72
CA LEU A 77 1.21 36.72 37.01
C LEU A 77 1.35 37.17 35.54
N ASP A 78 1.93 38.35 35.31
CA ASP A 78 2.28 38.80 33.95
C ASP A 78 3.25 37.82 33.27
N ALA A 79 4.28 37.39 33.99
CA ALA A 79 5.24 36.40 33.49
C ALA A 79 4.58 35.07 33.13
N GLN A 80 3.62 34.61 33.95
CA GLN A 80 2.91 33.37 33.71
C GLN A 80 2.06 33.45 32.45
N ARG A 81 1.21 34.47 32.34
CA ARG A 81 0.36 34.70 31.15
C ARG A 81 1.19 34.87 29.87
N LEU A 82 2.21 35.73 29.90
CA LEU A 82 3.01 36.04 28.70
C LEU A 82 3.87 34.86 28.24
N TYR A 83 4.36 34.04 29.18
CA TYR A 83 5.15 32.86 28.84
C TYR A 83 4.26 31.72 28.34
N GLU A 84 3.08 31.49 28.95
CA GLU A 84 2.06 30.56 28.45
C GLU A 84 1.61 30.91 27.03
N GLU A 85 1.23 32.17 26.80
CA GLU A 85 0.84 32.71 25.49
C GLU A 85 1.94 32.49 24.44
N TRP A 86 3.20 32.78 24.80
CA TRP A 86 4.33 32.59 23.90
C TRP A 86 4.63 31.12 23.61
N VAL A 87 4.74 30.26 24.63
CA VAL A 87 5.02 28.81 24.45
C VAL A 87 3.91 28.14 23.64
N SER A 88 2.64 28.46 23.91
CA SER A 88 1.49 27.96 23.15
C SER A 88 1.53 28.42 21.68
N SER A 89 1.89 29.69 21.43
CA SER A 89 2.07 30.19 20.07
C SER A 89 3.24 29.51 19.33
N LEU A 90 4.29 29.10 20.05
CA LEU A 90 5.45 28.42 19.48
C LEU A 90 5.18 26.95 19.16
N ALA A 91 4.39 26.28 20.00
CA ALA A 91 3.85 24.95 19.76
C ALA A 91 3.02 24.91 18.48
N LYS A 92 2.03 25.81 18.36
CA LYS A 92 1.18 25.92 17.18
C LYS A 92 1.99 26.23 15.91
N LEU A 93 2.95 27.16 15.98
CA LEU A 93 3.88 27.48 14.88
C LEU A 93 4.69 26.25 14.41
N SER A 94 4.89 25.28 15.29
CA SER A 94 5.67 24.06 15.05
C SER A 94 4.81 22.85 14.71
N GLY A 95 3.54 23.05 14.34
CA GLY A 95 2.64 22.00 13.86
C GLY A 95 1.90 21.25 14.96
N PHE A 96 2.04 21.61 16.24
CA PHE A 96 1.38 20.87 17.32
C PHE A 96 -0.15 21.05 17.26
N GLU A 97 -0.86 19.95 17.01
CA GLU A 97 -2.32 19.92 17.01
C GLU A 97 -2.89 19.61 18.41
N GLU A 98 -4.13 20.06 18.65
CA GLU A 98 -4.91 19.81 19.88
C GLU A 98 -4.17 20.09 21.21
N THR A 99 -3.20 21.02 21.22
CA THR A 99 -2.32 21.26 22.39
C THR A 99 -3.12 21.71 23.62
N LYS A 100 -3.18 20.87 24.64
CA LYS A 100 -3.69 21.19 25.97
C LYS A 100 -2.58 21.80 26.81
N VAL A 101 -2.74 23.08 27.15
CA VAL A 101 -1.81 23.82 28.00
C VAL A 101 -2.26 23.74 29.46
N THR A 102 -1.35 23.42 30.37
CA THR A 102 -1.60 23.46 31.82
C THR A 102 -0.53 24.26 32.55
N LEU A 103 -0.98 25.03 33.55
CA LEU A 103 -0.12 25.89 34.35
C LEU A 103 0.35 25.18 35.61
N GLY A 104 1.65 24.96 35.74
CA GLY A 104 2.24 24.33 36.91
C GLY A 104 2.32 25.26 38.12
N ARG A 105 2.70 24.69 39.27
CA ARG A 105 2.86 25.46 40.52
C ARG A 105 4.17 26.26 40.51
N ARG A 106 4.05 27.58 40.52
CA ARG A 106 5.18 28.52 40.69
C ARG A 106 5.98 28.22 41.97
N SER A 107 7.32 28.25 41.87
CA SER A 107 8.23 28.15 43.02
C SER A 107 9.11 29.39 43.11
N SER A 108 9.38 29.89 44.32
CA SER A 108 10.25 31.06 44.56
C SER A 108 11.53 30.63 45.25
N GLN A 109 12.69 31.01 44.71
CA GLN A 109 13.99 30.67 45.29
C GLN A 109 14.65 31.90 45.91
N GLN A 110 14.76 31.89 47.25
CA GLN A 110 15.45 32.90 48.07
C GLN A 110 15.06 34.36 47.76
N ASP A 111 13.82 34.58 47.30
CA ASP A 111 13.26 35.86 46.88
C ASP A 111 13.92 36.52 45.63
N VAL A 112 14.88 35.84 44.99
CA VAL A 112 15.62 36.35 43.82
C VAL A 112 14.82 36.18 42.53
N PHE A 113 14.21 35.01 42.34
CA PHE A 113 13.45 34.66 41.15
C PHE A 113 12.31 33.67 41.45
N VAL A 114 11.38 33.57 40.49
CA VAL A 114 10.24 32.65 40.47
C VAL A 114 10.31 31.78 39.22
N THR A 115 10.09 30.48 39.36
CA THR A 115 9.94 29.56 38.22
C THR A 115 8.49 29.57 37.72
N ILE A 116 8.33 29.58 36.40
CA ILE A 116 7.07 29.59 35.67
C ILE A 116 6.99 28.31 34.81
N PRO A 117 6.51 27.19 35.36
CA PRO A 117 6.28 25.97 34.60
C PRO A 117 4.98 26.03 33.78
N VAL A 118 5.09 25.72 32.49
CA VAL A 118 3.99 25.56 31.53
C VAL A 118 4.12 24.17 30.91
N THR A 119 3.13 23.31 31.11
CA THR A 119 3.13 21.94 30.58
C THR A 119 2.21 21.86 29.36
N LEU A 120 2.71 21.30 28.27
CA LEU A 120 1.95 21.02 27.05
C LEU A 120 1.71 19.51 26.96
N GLU A 121 0.45 19.14 26.74
CA GLU A 121 0.03 17.79 26.34
C GLU A 121 -0.50 17.89 24.90
N THR A 122 0.07 17.12 23.96
CA THR A 122 -0.25 17.25 22.53
C THR A 122 0.07 15.97 21.75
N LYS A 123 -0.37 15.91 20.50
CA LYS A 123 0.10 14.95 19.50
C LYS A 123 0.88 15.73 18.43
N ALA A 124 2.06 15.25 18.10
CA ALA A 124 2.86 15.78 17.00
C ALA A 124 3.82 14.71 16.47
N THR A 125 4.23 14.85 15.22
CA THR A 125 5.27 14.00 14.62
C THR A 125 6.65 14.28 15.22
N ALA A 126 7.62 13.38 15.00
CA ALA A 126 8.99 13.58 15.46
C ALA A 126 9.63 14.86 14.87
N GLN A 127 9.26 15.22 13.64
CA GLN A 127 9.76 16.41 12.94
C GLN A 127 9.23 17.71 13.58
N GLU A 128 7.95 17.74 13.94
CA GLU A 128 7.30 18.90 14.58
C GLU A 128 7.85 19.11 15.99
N LEU A 129 8.05 18.03 16.76
CA LEU A 129 8.71 18.10 18.07
C LEU A 129 10.13 18.66 17.96
N ALA A 130 10.90 18.21 16.98
CA ALA A 130 12.25 18.73 16.74
C ALA A 130 12.24 20.23 16.39
N GLN A 131 11.32 20.68 15.53
CA GLN A 131 11.18 22.11 15.19
C GLN A 131 10.78 22.94 16.41
N PHE A 132 9.86 22.45 17.25
CA PHE A 132 9.50 23.12 18.50
C PHE A 132 10.72 23.28 19.41
N LEU A 133 11.50 22.22 19.61
CA LEU A 133 12.70 22.25 20.46
C LEU A 133 13.79 23.18 19.89
N GLU A 134 14.08 23.13 18.59
CA GLU A 134 15.04 24.04 17.94
C GLU A 134 14.63 25.52 18.13
N ARG A 135 13.35 25.81 17.88
CA ARG A 135 12.82 27.17 18.04
C ARG A 135 12.80 27.59 19.49
N PHE A 136 12.46 26.69 20.41
CA PHE A 136 12.46 26.95 21.84
C PHE A 136 13.87 27.25 22.33
N GLU A 137 14.86 26.41 22.01
CA GLU A 137 16.23 26.58 22.49
C GLU A 137 17.00 27.71 21.79
N SER A 138 16.59 28.15 20.60
CA SER A 138 17.27 29.24 19.87
C SER A 138 16.98 30.65 20.40
N VAL A 139 15.94 30.85 21.22
CA VAL A 139 15.53 32.19 21.67
C VAL A 139 16.35 32.68 22.86
N GLU A 140 16.61 34.00 22.91
CA GLU A 140 17.32 34.65 24.01
C GLU A 140 16.39 34.85 25.23
N LEU A 141 16.07 33.77 25.93
CA LEU A 141 15.20 33.77 27.12
C LEU A 141 15.77 32.87 28.24
N LEU A 142 15.58 33.24 29.50
CA LEU A 142 15.87 32.35 30.63
C LEU A 142 14.75 31.32 30.78
N HIS A 143 14.90 30.21 30.07
CA HIS A 143 14.01 29.08 30.13
C HIS A 143 14.72 27.76 29.82
N ARG A 144 14.00 26.64 30.00
CA ARG A 144 14.43 25.29 29.64
C ARG A 144 13.22 24.38 29.48
N ILE A 145 13.40 23.23 28.86
CA ILE A 145 12.52 22.08 29.06
C ILE A 145 12.98 21.34 30.32
N SER A 146 12.09 21.10 31.29
CA SER A 146 12.40 20.39 32.54
C SER A 146 11.93 18.94 32.54
N THR A 147 10.85 18.63 31.81
CA THR A 147 10.43 17.26 31.49
C THR A 147 10.00 17.18 30.03
N CYS A 148 10.21 16.03 29.39
CA CYS A 148 9.71 15.72 28.05
C CYS A 148 9.49 14.21 27.97
N ASP A 149 8.25 13.79 28.14
CA ASP A 149 7.81 12.41 28.00
C ASP A 149 7.21 12.24 26.60
N VAL A 150 7.68 11.23 25.87
CA VAL A 150 7.32 10.98 24.47
C VAL A 150 6.94 9.51 24.32
N ILE A 151 5.70 9.25 23.90
CA ILE A 151 5.16 7.89 23.72
C ILE A 151 4.79 7.72 22.25
N SER A 152 5.46 6.79 21.56
CA SER A 152 5.10 6.39 20.20
C SER A 152 4.02 5.31 20.22
N PRO A 153 2.90 5.45 19.49
CA PRO A 153 1.87 4.42 19.38
C PRO A 153 2.23 3.29 18.42
N ALA A 154 3.29 3.44 17.59
CA ALA A 154 3.76 2.43 16.65
C ALA A 154 5.30 2.28 16.70
N SER A 155 5.78 1.10 16.33
CA SER A 155 7.21 0.77 16.29
C SER A 155 7.91 1.13 14.97
N GLU A 156 7.14 1.54 13.95
CA GLU A 156 7.64 1.86 12.60
C GLU A 156 6.94 3.10 12.03
N GLY A 157 7.59 3.77 11.07
CA GLY A 157 7.09 4.98 10.42
C GLY A 157 7.38 6.28 11.18
N ASN A 158 6.60 7.33 10.88
CA ASN A 158 6.57 8.60 11.62
C ASN A 158 5.15 8.82 12.16
N PRO A 159 4.73 8.05 13.19
CA PRO A 159 3.40 8.19 13.78
C PRO A 159 3.30 9.47 14.63
N ASP A 160 2.08 9.91 14.90
CA ASP A 160 1.81 10.97 15.85
C ASP A 160 2.24 10.52 17.26
N LEU A 161 3.24 11.18 17.81
CA LEU A 161 3.77 10.91 19.14
C LEU A 161 2.88 11.60 20.17
N GLN A 162 2.51 10.90 21.24
CA GLN A 162 1.90 11.53 22.40
C GLN A 162 3.00 12.16 23.23
N ILE A 163 2.97 13.49 23.33
CA ILE A 163 4.04 14.29 23.94
C ILE A 163 3.48 15.02 25.15
N THR A 164 4.15 14.87 26.30
CA THR A 164 3.93 15.67 27.49
C THR A 164 5.24 16.36 27.87
N LEU A 165 5.34 17.67 27.66
CA LEU A 165 6.56 18.44 27.94
C LEU A 165 6.28 19.58 28.90
N THR A 166 7.23 19.87 29.80
CA THR A 166 7.16 21.02 30.72
C THR A 166 8.25 22.03 30.38
N ALA A 167 7.84 23.21 29.94
CA ALA A 167 8.70 24.35 29.72
C ALA A 167 8.74 25.22 30.99
N GLU A 168 9.93 25.47 31.54
CA GLU A 168 10.14 26.30 32.72
C GLU A 168 10.83 27.61 32.35
N GLY A 169 10.14 28.74 32.51
CA GLY A 169 10.74 30.08 32.41
C GLY A 169 11.11 30.66 33.77
N LEU A 170 12.11 31.55 33.82
CA LEU A 170 12.57 32.22 35.04
C LEU A 170 12.17 33.71 35.05
N SER A 171 11.43 34.10 36.08
CA SER A 171 11.05 35.49 36.38
C SER A 171 11.92 36.03 37.51
N MET A 172 12.89 36.89 37.19
CA MET A 172 13.73 37.59 38.17
C MET A 172 13.06 38.88 38.62
N LYS A 173 12.91 39.10 39.93
CA LYS A 173 12.31 40.35 40.47
C LYS A 173 13.06 41.63 40.10
N SER A 174 14.33 41.51 39.70
CA SER A 174 15.19 42.62 39.30
C SER A 174 15.32 42.79 37.78
N ALA A 175 14.48 42.10 36.99
CA ALA A 175 14.31 42.35 35.57
C ALA A 175 13.49 43.62 35.30
N LYS A 176 13.55 44.13 34.07
CA LYS A 176 12.75 45.29 33.64
C LYS A 176 11.29 44.86 33.43
N GLN A 177 10.34 45.58 34.04
CA GLN A 177 8.91 45.32 33.79
C GLN A 177 8.55 45.61 32.33
N ARG A 178 7.84 44.67 31.71
CA ARG A 178 7.41 44.70 30.29
C ARG A 178 6.01 44.09 30.16
N THR A 179 5.17 44.70 29.33
CA THR A 179 3.76 44.28 29.10
C THR A 179 3.60 43.22 28.02
N ARG A 180 4.65 42.97 27.23
CA ARG A 180 4.78 41.92 26.22
C ARG A 180 6.10 41.19 26.46
N LEU A 181 6.20 39.94 26.00
CA LEU A 181 7.44 39.19 26.13
C LEU A 181 8.54 39.81 25.25
N PHE A 182 8.27 40.02 23.96
CA PHE A 182 9.20 40.67 23.05
C PHE A 182 8.64 41.97 22.45
N PRO A 183 9.51 42.88 21.96
CA PRO A 183 9.09 44.03 21.15
C PRO A 183 8.22 43.61 19.97
N GLN A 184 7.20 44.41 19.68
CA GLN A 184 6.25 44.16 18.59
C GLN A 184 5.97 45.46 17.85
N ILE A 185 5.87 45.38 16.52
CA ILE A 185 5.65 46.47 15.57
C ILE A 185 4.62 46.04 14.53
N LYS A 186 4.02 46.98 13.81
CA LYS A 186 3.07 46.66 12.72
C LYS A 186 3.65 46.98 11.35
N LEU A 187 3.17 46.22 10.36
CA LEU A 187 3.34 46.52 8.95
C LEU A 187 2.62 47.83 8.59
N GLN A 188 3.33 48.78 7.96
CA GLN A 188 2.73 50.00 7.41
C GLN A 188 2.13 49.74 6.03
N THR A 189 2.72 48.81 5.26
CA THR A 189 2.28 48.41 3.91
C THR A 189 2.00 46.91 3.85
N GLU A 190 1.29 46.47 2.81
CA GLU A 190 1.18 45.05 2.47
C GLU A 190 2.58 44.45 2.24
N LEU A 191 2.80 43.25 2.76
CA LEU A 191 3.99 42.44 2.51
C LEU A 191 3.57 41.24 1.68
N LYS A 192 3.82 41.27 0.38
CA LYS A 192 3.49 40.15 -0.54
C LYS A 192 4.44 38.98 -0.34
N GLU A 193 4.01 37.79 -0.72
CA GLU A 193 4.79 36.53 -0.59
C GLU A 193 6.24 36.63 -1.08
N ASN A 194 6.45 37.07 -2.33
CA ASN A 194 7.78 37.22 -2.93
C ASN A 194 8.47 38.57 -2.63
N GLN A 195 7.91 39.39 -1.73
CA GLN A 195 8.45 40.71 -1.42
C GLN A 195 9.49 40.63 -0.31
N THR A 196 10.68 41.16 -0.57
CA THR A 196 11.85 41.14 0.32
C THR A 196 12.15 42.49 0.96
N VAL A 197 11.32 43.52 0.73
CA VAL A 197 11.46 44.84 1.37
C VAL A 197 10.10 45.28 1.91
N VAL A 198 10.07 45.69 3.18
CA VAL A 198 8.85 46.09 3.87
C VAL A 198 8.99 47.46 4.53
N GLU A 199 7.89 48.18 4.71
CA GLU A 199 7.82 49.40 5.51
C GLU A 199 7.02 49.15 6.79
N VAL A 200 7.55 49.55 7.94
CA VAL A 200 6.99 49.32 9.29
C VAL A 200 6.69 50.63 10.02
N GLU A 201 5.74 50.64 10.95
CA GLU A 201 5.22 51.88 11.57
C GLU A 201 6.25 52.66 12.43
N ASP A 202 6.77 52.06 13.50
CA ASP A 202 7.74 52.67 14.42
C ASP A 202 8.70 51.60 14.95
N ALA A 203 9.96 51.63 14.46
CA ALA A 203 11.02 50.70 14.80
C ALA A 203 11.50 50.75 16.28
N THR A 204 10.92 51.60 17.12
CA THR A 204 11.28 51.75 18.53
C THR A 204 11.21 50.42 19.29
N GLY A 205 12.36 50.00 19.84
CA GLY A 205 12.50 48.76 20.62
C GLY A 205 13.07 47.57 19.83
N PHE A 206 13.26 47.70 18.52
CA PHE A 206 13.99 46.73 17.70
C PHE A 206 15.49 47.09 17.62
N PRO A 207 16.38 46.15 17.25
CA PRO A 207 17.80 46.43 17.09
C PRO A 207 18.08 47.46 15.98
N GLU A 208 18.96 48.43 16.24
CA GLU A 208 19.42 49.43 15.25
C GLU A 208 20.29 48.84 14.12
N LYS A 209 20.80 47.62 14.34
CA LYS A 209 21.62 46.87 13.36
C LYS A 209 20.81 45.71 12.82
N ALA A 210 20.98 45.42 11.54
CA ALA A 210 20.43 44.24 10.91
C ALA A 210 21.07 42.93 11.43
N ASN A 211 20.59 41.80 10.92
CA ASN A 211 20.86 40.42 11.35
C ASN A 211 20.17 40.04 12.67
N PHE A 212 18.87 40.32 12.76
CA PHE A 212 17.98 39.77 13.79
C PHE A 212 16.78 39.07 13.14
N ARG A 213 16.11 38.19 13.90
CA ARG A 213 14.90 37.48 13.45
C ARG A 213 13.64 38.13 13.98
N VAL A 214 12.59 38.09 13.18
CA VAL A 214 11.23 38.49 13.54
C VAL A 214 10.24 37.39 13.15
N ARG A 215 9.11 37.33 13.85
CA ARG A 215 7.96 36.46 13.55
C ARG A 215 6.78 37.32 13.10
N ILE A 216 6.04 36.87 12.10
CA ILE A 216 4.76 37.45 11.68
C ILE A 216 3.78 36.32 11.41
N ASP A 217 2.66 36.31 12.13
CA ASP A 217 1.72 35.17 12.14
C ASP A 217 2.49 33.84 12.31
N ASP A 218 2.47 32.99 11.27
CA ASP A 218 3.13 31.67 11.22
C ASP A 218 4.47 31.66 10.40
N GLU A 219 5.05 32.82 10.08
CA GLU A 219 6.32 32.96 9.33
C GLU A 219 7.45 33.56 10.20
N PHE A 220 8.66 33.04 10.06
CA PHE A 220 9.90 33.68 10.51
C PHE A 220 10.65 34.37 9.37
N LEU A 221 11.24 35.53 9.67
CA LEU A 221 11.98 36.36 8.73
C LEU A 221 13.30 36.83 9.38
N ASN A 222 14.41 36.81 8.64
CA ASN A 222 15.63 37.50 9.08
C ASN A 222 15.64 38.92 8.47
N VAL A 223 15.80 39.95 9.30
CA VAL A 223 16.03 41.34 8.84
C VAL A 223 17.50 41.49 8.46
N THR A 224 17.80 41.63 7.17
CA THR A 224 19.17 41.62 6.62
C THR A 224 19.74 43.01 6.32
N ALA A 225 18.87 44.02 6.15
CA ALA A 225 19.28 45.43 6.09
C ALA A 225 18.18 46.34 6.64
N ILE A 226 18.55 47.53 7.11
CA ILE A 226 17.66 48.54 7.71
C ILE A 226 18.00 49.91 7.12
N ASP A 227 16.99 50.58 6.57
CA ASP A 227 17.01 51.98 6.16
C ASP A 227 15.83 52.70 6.83
N GLY A 228 16.03 53.07 8.11
CA GLY A 228 14.97 53.58 8.98
C GLY A 228 13.81 52.59 9.14
N ASN A 229 12.62 53.01 8.71
CA ASN A 229 11.41 52.17 8.71
C ASN A 229 11.34 51.17 7.54
N LYS A 230 12.32 51.15 6.63
CA LYS A 230 12.37 50.20 5.51
C LYS A 230 13.34 49.08 5.82
N TRP A 231 12.84 47.86 5.91
CA TRP A 231 13.63 46.67 6.25
C TRP A 231 13.71 45.73 5.05
N THR A 232 14.93 45.23 4.78
CA THR A 232 15.16 44.14 3.83
C THR A 232 15.08 42.82 4.59
N LEU A 233 14.41 41.85 4.00
CA LEU A 233 13.96 40.61 4.63
C LEU A 233 14.43 39.39 3.83
N GLN A 234 14.96 38.39 4.54
CA GLN A 234 14.96 37.00 4.09
C GLN A 234 13.66 36.35 4.57
N ARG A 235 12.84 35.89 3.63
CA ARG A 235 11.51 35.28 3.86
C ARG A 235 11.62 33.80 4.20
N GLY A 236 10.60 33.25 4.87
CA GLY A 236 10.44 31.80 5.08
C GLY A 236 11.66 31.10 5.67
N VAL A 237 12.22 31.62 6.77
CA VAL A 237 13.39 31.01 7.43
C VAL A 237 12.97 30.07 8.56
N ALA A 238 13.91 29.29 9.12
CA ALA A 238 13.65 28.39 10.26
C ALA A 238 12.46 27.43 10.04
N SER A 239 12.42 26.81 8.86
CA SER A 239 11.38 25.88 8.42
C SER A 239 9.96 26.48 8.45
N THR A 240 9.83 27.75 8.04
CA THR A 240 8.55 28.42 7.77
C THR A 240 8.46 28.83 6.31
N PHE A 241 7.27 29.21 5.84
CA PHE A 241 7.03 29.55 4.44
C PHE A 241 6.65 31.01 4.28
N SER A 242 7.07 31.62 3.17
CA SER A 242 6.68 32.98 2.81
C SER A 242 5.17 33.09 2.59
N LYS A 243 4.50 34.07 3.23
CA LYS A 243 3.08 34.35 3.01
C LYS A 243 2.83 35.82 2.69
N SER A 244 1.66 36.14 2.14
CA SER A 244 1.23 37.54 2.01
C SER A 244 0.54 38.02 3.29
N HIS A 245 0.97 39.16 3.84
CA HIS A 245 0.44 39.74 5.07
C HIS A 245 -0.09 41.16 4.83
N SER A 246 -1.25 41.45 5.41
CA SER A 246 -1.94 42.74 5.30
C SER A 246 -1.20 43.87 6.04
N PRO A 247 -1.42 45.14 5.65
CA PRO A 247 -1.08 46.28 6.51
C PRO A 247 -1.70 46.11 7.90
N GLY A 248 -0.95 46.48 8.94
CA GLY A 248 -1.36 46.39 10.34
C GLY A 248 -1.09 45.04 11.02
N THR A 249 -0.66 44.00 10.30
CA THR A 249 -0.22 42.72 10.90
C THR A 249 1.00 42.93 11.80
N THR A 250 1.06 42.21 12.92
CA THR A 250 2.09 42.38 13.95
C THR A 250 3.33 41.54 13.65
N LEU A 251 4.49 42.21 13.54
CA LEU A 251 5.82 41.62 13.62
C LEU A 251 6.27 41.60 15.09
N GLU A 252 6.74 40.46 15.57
CA GLU A 252 7.35 40.29 16.89
C GLU A 252 8.85 40.03 16.76
N LEU A 253 9.68 40.67 17.60
CA LEU A 253 11.11 40.36 17.68
C LEU A 253 11.31 38.94 18.21
N PHE A 254 12.12 38.16 17.51
CA PHE A 254 12.57 36.84 17.97
C PHE A 254 14.09 36.91 18.22
N PRO A 255 14.53 37.30 19.43
CA PRO A 255 15.96 37.46 19.71
C PRO A 255 16.61 36.08 19.71
N LEU A 256 17.68 35.91 18.95
CA LEU A 256 18.45 34.67 18.89
C LEU A 256 19.58 34.71 19.91
N LEU A 257 19.88 33.59 20.55
CA LEU A 257 21.08 33.44 21.38
C LEU A 257 22.34 33.74 20.54
N SER A 258 23.10 34.75 20.98
CA SER A 258 24.37 35.09 20.34
C SER A 258 25.44 34.10 20.81
N GLU A 259 26.08 33.43 19.85
CA GLU A 259 26.94 32.26 20.03
C GLU A 259 26.21 30.96 20.43
N VAL A 260 25.39 30.46 19.50
CA VAL A 260 25.91 29.32 18.72
C VAL A 260 25.97 29.79 17.27
N GLU A 261 27.18 29.87 16.68
CA GLU A 261 27.29 29.50 15.27
C GLU A 261 26.94 28.02 15.25
N ALA A 262 25.64 27.72 15.15
CA ALA A 262 25.16 26.40 14.85
C ALA A 262 25.62 26.16 13.43
N ASP A 263 26.87 25.70 13.30
CA ASP A 263 27.41 25.18 12.06
C ASP A 263 26.37 24.20 11.56
N SER A 264 25.69 24.55 10.48
CA SER A 264 24.58 23.79 9.95
C SER A 264 25.04 22.35 9.69
N ASN A 265 26.31 22.21 9.30
CA ASN A 265 26.99 20.94 9.10
C ASN A 265 27.28 20.19 10.41
N ALA A 266 27.49 20.87 11.54
CA ALA A 266 27.68 20.21 12.85
C ALA A 266 26.34 19.72 13.43
N VAL A 267 25.26 20.47 13.21
CA VAL A 267 23.91 19.99 13.48
C VAL A 267 23.61 18.80 12.57
N GLU A 268 23.65 18.95 11.23
CA GLU A 268 23.46 17.84 10.28
C GLU A 268 24.39 16.63 10.56
N ALA A 269 25.64 16.85 10.98
CA ALA A 269 26.54 15.79 11.40
C ALA A 269 26.04 15.07 12.66
N MET A 270 25.57 15.79 13.68
CA MET A 270 25.00 15.19 14.89
C MET A 270 23.71 14.42 14.59
N TRP A 271 22.87 14.94 13.69
CA TRP A 271 21.68 14.24 13.17
C TRP A 271 22.05 12.97 12.38
N SER A 272 23.11 13.01 11.55
CA SER A 272 23.60 11.84 10.79
C SER A 272 24.34 10.79 11.64
N GLN A 273 24.76 11.14 12.86
CA GLN A 273 25.50 10.28 13.79
C GLN A 273 24.70 9.84 15.02
N SER A 274 23.40 10.17 15.11
CA SER A 274 22.55 9.75 16.21
C SER A 274 22.48 8.22 16.29
N ILE A 275 22.98 7.66 17.39
CA ILE A 275 22.98 6.22 17.68
C ILE A 275 21.57 5.63 17.87
N PHE A 276 20.53 6.48 17.89
CA PHE A 276 19.12 6.10 17.99
C PHE A 276 18.34 6.26 16.67
N THR A 277 18.93 6.87 15.64
CA THR A 277 18.41 6.80 14.28
C THR A 277 19.25 5.81 13.47
N LYS A 278 18.66 4.67 13.11
CA LYS A 278 19.04 4.03 11.85
C LYS A 278 18.84 5.12 10.79
N PRO A 279 19.87 5.57 10.04
CA PRO A 279 19.67 6.59 9.02
C PRO A 279 18.54 6.10 8.11
N ALA A 280 17.50 6.92 7.94
CA ALA A 280 16.51 6.64 6.92
C ALA A 280 17.32 6.45 5.62
N PRO A 281 17.23 5.27 4.95
CA PRO A 281 18.00 5.05 3.74
C PRO A 281 17.67 6.20 2.80
N GLN A 282 18.69 6.87 2.22
CA GLN A 282 18.46 8.06 1.40
C GLN A 282 17.35 7.74 0.41
N ALA A 283 16.19 8.40 0.61
CA ALA A 283 15.00 8.12 -0.16
C ALA A 283 15.27 8.64 -1.57
N ASN A 284 15.69 7.74 -2.44
CA ASN A 284 15.91 8.05 -3.84
C ASN A 284 14.52 8.19 -4.49
N TYR A 285 13.99 9.42 -4.43
CA TYR A 285 12.69 9.76 -4.97
C TYR A 285 12.74 9.68 -6.50
N ASP A 286 12.23 8.57 -7.03
CA ASP A 286 11.98 8.29 -8.44
C ASP A 286 10.46 8.43 -8.71
N PRO A 287 9.92 9.67 -8.76
CA PRO A 287 8.47 9.88 -8.78
C PRO A 287 7.86 9.38 -10.08
N LYS A 288 6.89 8.47 -9.96
CA LYS A 288 6.17 7.88 -11.10
C LYS A 288 4.77 7.42 -10.71
N LEU A 289 3.90 7.27 -11.71
CA LEU A 289 2.57 6.68 -11.49
C LEU A 289 2.71 5.23 -11.00
N ALA A 290 1.85 4.84 -10.05
CA ALA A 290 1.79 3.47 -9.51
C ALA A 290 1.35 2.44 -10.58
N ALA A 291 0.53 2.89 -11.53
CA ALA A 291 0.10 2.14 -12.69
C ALA A 291 0.04 3.10 -13.90
N THR A 292 0.54 2.65 -15.05
CA THR A 292 0.46 3.35 -16.34
C THR A 292 -0.56 2.73 -17.28
N THR A 293 -1.29 1.71 -16.84
CA THR A 293 -2.41 1.11 -17.58
C THR A 293 -3.66 1.27 -16.73
N ALA A 294 -4.68 1.92 -17.29
CA ALA A 294 -5.93 2.19 -16.62
C ALA A 294 -6.97 1.09 -16.93
N PRO A 295 -8.00 0.91 -16.06
CA PRO A 295 -9.13 0.03 -16.36
C PRO A 295 -9.82 0.41 -17.68
N PRO A 296 -10.40 -0.56 -18.41
CA PRO A 296 -11.12 -0.27 -19.65
C PRO A 296 -12.24 0.74 -19.44
N ALA A 297 -12.41 1.64 -20.42
CA ALA A 297 -13.50 2.58 -20.49
C ALA A 297 -14.67 1.94 -21.26
N ILE A 298 -15.81 1.77 -20.60
CA ILE A 298 -16.98 1.08 -21.15
C ILE A 298 -17.98 2.11 -21.69
N ARG A 299 -18.32 2.02 -22.99
CA ARG A 299 -19.27 2.95 -23.63
C ARG A 299 -20.64 2.96 -22.93
N GLY A 300 -21.24 4.14 -22.85
CA GLY A 300 -22.51 4.37 -22.17
C GLY A 300 -22.43 4.45 -20.64
N THR A 301 -21.24 4.29 -20.05
CA THR A 301 -21.04 4.37 -18.59
C THR A 301 -20.14 5.55 -18.20
N LYS A 302 -20.24 5.98 -16.94
CA LYS A 302 -19.28 6.92 -16.35
C LYS A 302 -18.06 6.14 -15.88
N TRP A 303 -16.92 6.44 -16.46
CA TRP A 303 -15.63 5.88 -16.08
C TRP A 303 -14.96 6.80 -15.06
N ASP A 304 -14.50 6.24 -13.94
CA ASP A 304 -13.77 6.94 -12.88
C ASP A 304 -12.53 6.12 -12.51
N TRP A 305 -11.37 6.77 -12.46
CA TRP A 305 -10.12 6.12 -12.07
C TRP A 305 -9.18 7.06 -11.32
N LYS A 306 -8.50 6.56 -10.29
CA LYS A 306 -7.62 7.37 -9.44
C LYS A 306 -6.15 7.10 -9.75
N LEU A 307 -5.44 8.14 -10.17
CA LEU A 307 -3.99 8.15 -10.24
C LEU A 307 -3.40 8.13 -8.82
N ASN A 308 -2.35 7.32 -8.65
CA ASN A 308 -1.54 7.31 -7.45
C ASN A 308 -0.06 7.45 -7.87
N VAL A 309 0.72 8.19 -7.08
CA VAL A 309 2.14 8.44 -7.35
C VAL A 309 2.98 7.71 -6.32
N THR A 310 3.98 6.97 -6.78
CA THR A 310 4.96 6.27 -5.94
C THR A 310 6.25 7.07 -5.87
N SER A 311 7.04 6.87 -4.81
CA SER A 311 8.35 7.50 -4.61
C SER A 311 8.35 9.03 -4.75
N TRP A 312 7.23 9.67 -4.41
CA TRP A 312 7.08 11.13 -4.42
C TRP A 312 7.91 11.78 -3.30
N ASN A 313 8.60 12.89 -3.63
CA ASN A 313 9.34 13.66 -2.63
C ASN A 313 8.38 14.63 -1.90
N PRO A 314 8.10 14.43 -0.59
CA PRO A 314 7.17 15.28 0.16
C PRO A 314 7.63 16.74 0.28
N ALA A 315 8.92 17.03 0.05
CA ALA A 315 9.42 18.41 0.03
C ALA A 315 8.80 19.28 -1.09
N PHE A 316 8.17 18.68 -2.10
CA PHE A 316 7.45 19.39 -3.15
C PHE A 316 5.95 19.57 -2.86
N GLY A 317 5.50 19.24 -1.64
CA GLY A 317 4.09 19.24 -1.24
C GLY A 317 3.36 17.98 -1.72
N SER A 318 2.04 18.05 -1.83
CA SER A 318 1.24 16.96 -2.40
C SER A 318 1.37 16.91 -3.93
N PRO A 319 1.29 15.72 -4.55
CA PRO A 319 1.13 15.61 -6.00
C PRO A 319 -0.15 16.32 -6.45
N MET A 320 -0.02 17.07 -7.53
CA MET A 320 -1.10 17.71 -8.28
C MET A 320 -1.02 17.28 -9.75
N TYR A 321 -2.15 17.30 -10.44
CA TYR A 321 -2.29 16.63 -11.74
C TYR A 321 -2.94 17.53 -12.78
N THR A 322 -2.49 17.44 -14.03
CA THR A 322 -3.15 18.09 -15.17
C THR A 322 -2.99 17.27 -16.44
N LEU A 323 -3.98 17.29 -17.32
CA LEU A 323 -3.95 16.63 -18.62
C LEU A 323 -3.21 17.50 -19.63
N ILE A 324 -2.20 16.93 -20.29
CA ILE A 324 -1.52 17.54 -21.45
C ILE A 324 -2.25 17.16 -22.73
N ASP A 325 -2.58 15.88 -22.86
CA ASP A 325 -3.26 15.27 -24.01
C ASP A 325 -4.18 14.15 -23.50
N SER A 326 -5.39 14.03 -24.05
CA SER A 326 -6.38 13.05 -23.60
C SER A 326 -7.52 12.88 -24.60
N PRO A 327 -8.28 11.76 -24.53
CA PRO A 327 -9.58 11.66 -25.19
C PRO A 327 -10.52 12.81 -24.81
N GLN A 328 -11.44 13.15 -25.73
CA GLN A 328 -12.39 14.24 -25.53
C GLN A 328 -13.36 13.91 -24.37
N GLY A 329 -13.53 14.85 -23.45
CA GLY A 329 -14.45 14.72 -22.31
C GLY A 329 -13.85 14.04 -21.08
N VAL A 330 -12.56 13.67 -21.10
CA VAL A 330 -11.85 13.26 -19.88
C VAL A 330 -11.53 14.49 -19.05
N GLU A 331 -11.92 14.49 -17.79
CA GLU A 331 -11.59 15.50 -16.79
C GLU A 331 -10.69 14.90 -15.71
N ILE A 332 -9.87 15.73 -15.06
CA ILE A 332 -9.04 15.34 -13.91
C ILE A 332 -9.21 16.34 -12.76
N ASP A 333 -9.41 15.84 -11.55
CA ASP A 333 -9.34 16.66 -10.34
C ASP A 333 -7.87 16.93 -9.98
N GLU A 334 -7.49 18.21 -10.01
CA GLU A 334 -6.11 18.67 -9.87
C GLU A 334 -5.45 18.28 -8.54
N ARG A 335 -6.23 18.06 -7.47
CA ARG A 335 -5.73 17.76 -6.11
C ARG A 335 -5.72 16.27 -5.77
N THR A 336 -6.66 15.50 -6.30
CA THR A 336 -6.89 14.10 -5.91
C THR A 336 -6.36 13.11 -6.92
N GLY A 337 -6.15 13.53 -8.17
CA GLY A 337 -5.75 12.64 -9.26
C GLY A 337 -6.89 11.74 -9.75
N ASN A 338 -8.13 12.02 -9.35
CA ASN A 338 -9.31 11.34 -9.86
C ASN A 338 -9.57 11.82 -11.29
N LEU A 339 -9.40 10.92 -12.26
CA LEU A 339 -9.89 11.06 -13.62
C LEU A 339 -11.37 10.65 -13.66
N SER A 340 -12.17 11.39 -14.42
CA SER A 340 -13.57 11.05 -14.71
C SER A 340 -13.90 11.31 -16.17
N TRP A 341 -14.62 10.40 -16.81
CA TRP A 341 -15.01 10.50 -18.21
C TRP A 341 -16.43 9.98 -18.41
N ASN A 342 -17.27 10.76 -19.10
CA ASN A 342 -18.55 10.28 -19.62
C ASN A 342 -18.30 9.64 -21.01
N VAL A 343 -18.27 8.30 -21.07
CA VAL A 343 -17.89 7.59 -22.29
C VAL A 343 -19.11 7.50 -23.21
N GLU A 344 -19.29 8.48 -24.10
CA GLU A 344 -20.42 8.49 -25.04
C GLU A 344 -20.32 7.34 -26.06
N SER A 345 -21.47 6.93 -26.62
CA SER A 345 -21.55 5.75 -27.49
C SER A 345 -20.94 5.94 -28.88
N ASP A 346 -20.63 7.19 -29.25
CA ASP A 346 -19.99 7.57 -30.52
C ASP A 346 -18.45 7.60 -30.45
N ILE A 347 -17.86 7.44 -29.26
CA ILE A 347 -16.40 7.27 -29.10
C ILE A 347 -15.94 5.98 -29.78
N ASP A 348 -14.92 6.03 -30.65
CA ASP A 348 -14.41 4.82 -31.30
C ASP A 348 -13.72 3.88 -30.30
N LEU A 349 -13.92 2.58 -30.53
CA LEU A 349 -13.32 1.49 -29.76
C LEU A 349 -11.79 1.39 -29.95
N GLY A 350 -11.13 0.68 -29.04
CA GLY A 350 -9.71 0.30 -29.14
C GLY A 350 -8.80 1.07 -28.18
N PRO A 351 -7.47 0.96 -28.35
CA PRO A 351 -6.50 1.58 -27.45
C PRO A 351 -6.53 3.11 -27.56
N ARG A 352 -6.41 3.77 -26.42
CA ARG A 352 -6.27 5.23 -26.28
C ARG A 352 -5.16 5.52 -25.27
N GLU A 353 -4.51 6.66 -25.44
CA GLU A 353 -3.48 7.15 -24.52
C GLU A 353 -3.93 8.50 -23.94
N LEU A 354 -3.51 8.80 -22.72
CA LEU A 354 -3.57 10.14 -22.15
C LEU A 354 -2.23 10.50 -21.49
N GLN A 355 -1.80 11.75 -21.63
CA GLN A 355 -0.57 12.26 -21.03
C GLN A 355 -0.91 13.14 -19.83
N VAL A 356 -0.42 12.73 -18.66
CA VAL A 356 -0.60 13.47 -17.40
C VAL A 356 0.71 14.15 -17.03
N LEU A 357 0.66 15.43 -16.71
CA LEU A 357 1.71 16.11 -15.96
C LEU A 357 1.38 16.03 -14.47
N VAL A 358 2.26 15.40 -13.70
CA VAL A 358 2.23 15.42 -12.24
C VAL A 358 3.24 16.46 -11.76
N TYR A 359 2.83 17.35 -10.85
CA TYR A 359 3.70 18.38 -10.26
C TYR A 359 3.42 18.59 -8.77
N GLY A 360 4.35 19.22 -8.05
CA GLY A 360 4.18 19.49 -6.63
C GLY A 360 3.31 20.70 -6.35
N SER A 361 2.41 20.60 -5.35
CA SER A 361 1.61 21.73 -4.87
C SER A 361 2.46 22.91 -4.36
N ALA A 362 3.72 22.66 -3.96
CA ALA A 362 4.68 23.70 -3.58
C ALA A 362 5.61 24.15 -4.73
N SER A 363 5.69 23.41 -5.85
CA SER A 363 6.51 23.79 -7.01
C SER A 363 6.13 23.05 -8.28
N LYS A 364 5.80 23.80 -9.34
CA LYS A 364 5.60 23.27 -10.70
C LYS A 364 6.89 22.88 -11.43
N GLN A 365 8.06 23.17 -10.85
CA GLN A 365 9.37 22.77 -11.43
C GLN A 365 9.77 21.34 -11.06
N ALA A 366 9.20 20.80 -9.98
CA ALA A 366 9.34 19.41 -9.60
C ALA A 366 8.12 18.63 -10.06
N GLY A 367 8.24 18.02 -11.23
CA GLY A 367 7.17 17.26 -11.87
C GLY A 367 7.68 16.36 -12.98
N PHE A 368 6.83 15.45 -13.42
CA PHE A 368 7.11 14.51 -14.51
C PHE A 368 5.87 14.32 -15.37
N THR A 369 6.07 14.07 -16.66
CA THR A 369 5.01 13.63 -17.56
C THR A 369 5.01 12.10 -17.63
N SER A 370 3.82 11.49 -17.59
CA SER A 370 3.63 10.07 -17.87
C SER A 370 2.52 9.89 -18.89
N THR A 371 2.72 8.98 -19.84
CA THR A 371 1.61 8.39 -20.59
C THR A 371 0.88 7.39 -19.69
N VAL A 372 -0.43 7.30 -19.90
CA VAL A 372 -1.32 6.26 -19.38
C VAL A 372 -2.05 5.65 -20.57
N ASP A 373 -1.99 4.33 -20.66
CA ASP A 373 -2.68 3.54 -21.66
C ASP A 373 -4.07 3.14 -21.12
N MET A 374 -5.08 3.15 -21.98
CA MET A 374 -6.41 2.59 -21.71
C MET A 374 -6.98 1.96 -22.98
N ARG A 375 -8.09 1.22 -22.85
CA ARG A 375 -8.89 0.75 -24.00
C ARG A 375 -10.33 1.18 -23.84
N VAL A 376 -10.96 1.64 -24.92
CA VAL A 376 -12.41 1.80 -25.01
C VAL A 376 -13.00 0.50 -25.56
N ARG A 377 -14.00 -0.05 -24.89
CA ARG A 377 -14.77 -1.22 -25.34
C ARG A 377 -16.26 -1.01 -25.09
N ASP A 378 -17.06 -1.91 -25.65
CA ASP A 378 -18.47 -2.02 -25.32
C ASP A 378 -18.67 -2.71 -23.95
N PRO A 379 -19.85 -2.54 -23.32
CA PRO A 379 -20.26 -3.34 -22.17
C PRO A 379 -20.29 -4.83 -22.55
N ASN A 380 -19.88 -5.70 -21.63
CA ASN A 380 -20.00 -7.14 -21.82
C ASN A 380 -21.48 -7.56 -21.83
N GLU A 381 -21.91 -8.31 -22.84
CA GLU A 381 -23.23 -8.91 -22.96
C GLU A 381 -23.20 -10.37 -22.46
N PRO A 382 -24.19 -10.82 -21.66
CA PRO A 382 -24.19 -12.18 -21.13
C PRO A 382 -24.29 -13.23 -22.26
N PRO A 383 -23.64 -14.41 -22.11
CA PRO A 383 -23.78 -15.51 -23.05
C PRO A 383 -25.24 -15.93 -23.30
N VAL A 384 -25.49 -16.53 -24.45
CA VAL A 384 -26.82 -16.99 -24.87
C VAL A 384 -26.86 -18.51 -24.92
N ILE A 385 -27.74 -19.14 -24.12
CA ILE A 385 -27.96 -20.60 -24.19
C ILE A 385 -29.03 -20.91 -25.25
N ASP A 386 -28.62 -21.49 -26.37
CA ASP A 386 -29.47 -21.85 -27.52
C ASP A 386 -30.31 -23.13 -27.32
N GLN A 387 -30.13 -23.83 -26.20
CA GLN A 387 -30.91 -25.04 -25.89
C GLN A 387 -32.40 -24.70 -25.75
N THR A 388 -33.23 -25.16 -26.69
CA THR A 388 -34.67 -24.84 -26.78
C THR A 388 -35.60 -26.06 -26.62
N GLY A 389 -35.06 -27.29 -26.71
CA GLY A 389 -35.85 -28.52 -26.63
C GLY A 389 -35.57 -29.39 -25.39
N THR A 390 -36.50 -30.28 -25.06
CA THR A 390 -36.36 -31.27 -23.98
C THR A 390 -35.27 -32.30 -24.28
N LEU A 391 -34.34 -32.49 -23.35
CA LEU A 391 -33.28 -33.49 -23.49
C LEU A 391 -33.77 -34.88 -23.03
N ARG A 392 -33.97 -35.83 -23.96
CA ARG A 392 -34.36 -37.21 -23.63
C ARG A 392 -33.18 -38.11 -23.23
N PHE A 393 -33.32 -38.88 -22.16
CA PHE A 393 -32.36 -39.89 -21.70
C PHE A 393 -33.11 -41.18 -21.32
N PHE A 394 -32.41 -42.30 -21.24
CA PHE A 394 -33.02 -43.62 -21.04
C PHE A 394 -32.35 -44.40 -19.90
N LEU A 395 -33.17 -45.10 -19.10
CA LEU A 395 -32.71 -45.80 -17.89
C LEU A 395 -31.61 -46.84 -18.16
N GLY A 396 -30.52 -46.74 -17.40
CA GLY A 396 -29.33 -47.60 -17.51
C GLY A 396 -28.45 -47.34 -18.75
N ARG A 397 -28.77 -46.34 -19.59
CA ARG A 397 -28.06 -46.08 -20.84
C ARG A 397 -27.15 -44.85 -20.75
N ALA A 398 -25.84 -45.09 -20.80
CA ALA A 398 -24.84 -44.03 -20.86
C ALA A 398 -25.04 -43.13 -22.09
N SER A 399 -25.22 -41.83 -21.87
CA SER A 399 -25.52 -40.85 -22.91
C SER A 399 -24.70 -39.57 -22.70
N LYS A 400 -24.33 -38.92 -23.81
CA LYS A 400 -23.71 -37.59 -23.81
C LYS A 400 -24.51 -36.63 -24.67
N LYS A 401 -24.66 -35.38 -24.23
CA LYS A 401 -25.33 -34.29 -24.97
C LYS A 401 -24.61 -32.97 -24.72
N THR A 402 -24.43 -32.15 -25.75
CA THR A 402 -23.81 -30.84 -25.60
C THR A 402 -24.90 -29.78 -25.42
N ILE A 403 -24.73 -28.88 -24.45
CA ILE A 403 -25.49 -27.63 -24.38
C ILE A 403 -24.84 -26.63 -25.32
N ALA A 404 -25.59 -26.18 -26.34
CA ALA A 404 -25.15 -25.08 -27.19
C ALA A 404 -25.31 -23.75 -26.43
N ALA A 405 -24.23 -22.98 -26.40
CA ALA A 405 -24.21 -21.59 -25.99
C ALA A 405 -23.24 -20.80 -26.88
N ASP A 406 -23.53 -19.52 -27.08
CA ASP A 406 -22.81 -18.58 -27.93
C ASP A 406 -22.60 -17.27 -27.16
N ASP A 407 -21.48 -16.58 -27.42
CA ASP A 407 -21.12 -15.34 -26.75
C ASP A 407 -21.25 -14.14 -27.71
N PRO A 408 -22.08 -13.11 -27.41
CA PRO A 408 -22.27 -11.98 -28.31
C PRO A 408 -21.02 -11.12 -28.57
N ASP A 409 -20.13 -10.99 -27.57
CA ASP A 409 -18.90 -10.19 -27.66
C ASP A 409 -17.74 -11.00 -28.25
N GLY A 410 -17.79 -12.32 -28.10
CA GLY A 410 -17.14 -13.27 -28.99
C GLY A 410 -15.74 -13.70 -28.55
N GLU A 411 -15.69 -14.73 -27.70
CA GLU A 411 -14.64 -15.76 -27.74
C GLU A 411 -15.17 -17.09 -27.14
N ASN A 412 -16.09 -17.76 -27.85
CA ASN A 412 -16.80 -18.98 -27.40
C ASN A 412 -15.94 -20.11 -26.77
N GLY A 413 -14.63 -20.14 -27.04
CA GLY A 413 -13.67 -21.06 -26.42
C GLY A 413 -13.35 -20.79 -24.94
N LYS A 414 -13.98 -19.78 -24.34
CA LYS A 414 -13.80 -19.34 -22.94
C LYS A 414 -15.01 -19.58 -22.02
N LEU A 415 -16.14 -20.03 -22.56
CA LEU A 415 -17.36 -20.23 -21.79
C LEU A 415 -17.21 -21.34 -20.73
N LYS A 416 -17.66 -21.05 -19.51
CA LYS A 416 -17.71 -21.97 -18.37
C LYS A 416 -19.13 -22.43 -18.11
N PHE A 417 -19.32 -23.74 -18.02
CA PHE A 417 -20.61 -24.41 -17.83
C PHE A 417 -20.71 -25.00 -16.42
N SER A 418 -21.85 -24.80 -15.77
CA SER A 418 -22.19 -25.47 -14.52
C SER A 418 -23.65 -25.92 -14.50
N ILE A 419 -23.98 -26.89 -13.64
CA ILE A 419 -25.33 -27.46 -13.53
C ILE A 419 -25.79 -27.52 -12.07
N ALA A 420 -27.03 -27.09 -11.84
CA ALA A 420 -27.78 -27.24 -10.59
C ALA A 420 -29.08 -28.02 -10.82
N ASN A 421 -29.67 -28.55 -9.74
CA ASN A 421 -30.86 -29.41 -9.76
C ASN A 421 -30.73 -30.66 -10.67
N ALA A 422 -29.50 -31.12 -10.89
CA ALA A 422 -29.19 -32.31 -11.66
C ALA A 422 -29.67 -33.59 -10.93
N PRO A 423 -30.26 -34.57 -11.64
CA PRO A 423 -30.47 -35.92 -11.12
C PRO A 423 -29.16 -36.60 -10.72
N GLU A 424 -29.24 -37.61 -9.85
CA GLU A 424 -28.06 -38.33 -9.37
C GLU A 424 -27.24 -38.92 -10.54
N GLY A 425 -25.92 -38.70 -10.49
CA GLY A 425 -24.97 -39.15 -11.51
C GLY A 425 -24.91 -38.32 -12.79
N MET A 426 -25.72 -37.26 -12.94
CA MET A 426 -25.62 -36.33 -14.08
C MET A 426 -24.53 -35.28 -13.80
N GLN A 427 -23.66 -35.05 -14.80
CA GLN A 427 -22.56 -34.08 -14.72
C GLN A 427 -22.44 -33.31 -16.03
N ILE A 428 -22.00 -32.05 -15.99
CA ILE A 428 -21.63 -31.25 -17.17
C ILE A 428 -20.13 -30.98 -17.17
N GLY A 429 -19.48 -31.04 -18.33
CA GLY A 429 -18.08 -30.64 -18.47
C GLY A 429 -17.94 -29.11 -18.47
N GLU A 430 -17.06 -28.59 -17.62
CA GLU A 430 -16.92 -27.14 -17.37
C GLU A 430 -16.56 -26.34 -18.62
N ASN A 431 -15.76 -26.89 -19.54
CA ASN A 431 -15.21 -26.16 -20.69
C ASN A 431 -15.77 -26.61 -22.04
N ASP A 432 -16.66 -27.62 -22.07
CA ASP A 432 -17.20 -28.19 -23.32
C ASP A 432 -18.74 -28.26 -23.35
N GLY A 433 -19.41 -27.91 -22.24
CA GLY A 433 -20.86 -27.97 -22.12
C GLY A 433 -21.45 -29.37 -22.28
N VAL A 434 -20.63 -30.44 -22.20
CA VAL A 434 -21.08 -31.81 -22.43
C VAL A 434 -21.70 -32.36 -21.16
N LEU A 435 -23.02 -32.44 -21.15
CA LEU A 435 -23.77 -33.27 -20.22
C LEU A 435 -23.44 -34.74 -20.46
N SER A 436 -23.02 -35.41 -19.40
CA SER A 436 -22.82 -36.86 -19.35
C SER A 436 -23.66 -37.45 -18.23
N TRP A 437 -24.39 -38.51 -18.54
CA TRP A 437 -25.26 -39.18 -17.57
C TRP A 437 -25.44 -40.65 -17.92
N THR A 438 -25.45 -41.50 -16.91
CA THR A 438 -25.93 -42.88 -16.96
C THR A 438 -26.99 -43.01 -15.88
N PRO A 439 -28.28 -42.83 -16.20
CA PRO A 439 -29.35 -42.88 -15.20
C PRO A 439 -29.37 -44.26 -14.54
N ALA A 440 -29.38 -44.32 -13.20
CA ALA A 440 -29.54 -45.58 -12.50
C ALA A 440 -30.94 -46.17 -12.76
N GLU A 441 -31.05 -47.49 -12.89
CA GLU A 441 -32.33 -48.18 -13.13
C GLU A 441 -33.34 -48.06 -11.96
N SER A 442 -32.89 -47.56 -10.82
CA SER A 442 -33.72 -47.22 -9.65
C SER A 442 -34.36 -45.84 -9.70
N LEU A 443 -34.07 -45.02 -10.72
CA LEU A 443 -34.70 -43.72 -10.91
C LEU A 443 -36.08 -43.87 -11.57
N GLU A 444 -37.04 -43.04 -11.17
CA GLU A 444 -38.37 -43.01 -11.77
C GLU A 444 -38.35 -42.31 -13.14
N ALA A 445 -39.04 -42.89 -14.13
CA ALA A 445 -39.18 -42.30 -15.45
C ALA A 445 -40.09 -41.06 -15.40
N GLN A 446 -39.50 -39.87 -15.40
CA GLN A 446 -40.20 -38.59 -15.30
C GLN A 446 -39.43 -37.46 -16.00
N THR A 447 -40.04 -36.28 -16.09
CA THR A 447 -39.32 -35.06 -16.48
C THR A 447 -38.67 -34.41 -15.25
N TYR A 448 -37.37 -34.15 -15.35
CA TYR A 448 -36.59 -33.35 -14.40
C TYR A 448 -36.34 -31.94 -14.97
N GLU A 449 -36.24 -30.93 -14.10
CA GLU A 449 -35.88 -29.57 -14.50
C GLU A 449 -34.47 -29.24 -13.99
N ILE A 450 -33.48 -29.32 -14.88
CA ILE A 450 -32.10 -28.93 -14.56
C ILE A 450 -31.92 -27.43 -14.82
N GLN A 451 -31.04 -26.80 -14.06
CA GLN A 451 -30.60 -25.43 -14.32
C GLN A 451 -29.17 -25.49 -14.83
N VAL A 452 -28.93 -24.99 -16.05
CA VAL A 452 -27.58 -24.84 -16.59
C VAL A 452 -27.24 -23.36 -16.56
N THR A 453 -26.09 -23.05 -15.97
CA THR A 453 -25.51 -21.70 -15.93
C THR A 453 -24.28 -21.67 -16.83
N VAL A 454 -24.23 -20.66 -17.70
CA VAL A 454 -23.08 -20.38 -18.57
C VAL A 454 -22.55 -19.00 -18.19
N THR A 455 -21.23 -18.92 -18.00
CA THR A 455 -20.49 -17.71 -17.65
C THR A 455 -19.39 -17.52 -18.69
N ASP A 456 -19.13 -16.30 -19.13
CA ASP A 456 -17.98 -15.99 -19.98
C ASP A 456 -16.66 -16.04 -19.15
N SER A 457 -15.55 -15.53 -19.71
CA SER A 457 -14.30 -15.38 -18.94
C SER A 457 -13.63 -14.02 -19.10
N ASP A 458 -14.40 -12.97 -19.31
CA ASP A 458 -13.90 -11.60 -19.42
C ASP A 458 -13.68 -10.95 -18.05
N GLU A 459 -13.02 -9.78 -18.03
CA GLU A 459 -12.64 -9.09 -16.79
C GLU A 459 -13.85 -8.67 -15.93
N ASP A 460 -15.00 -8.51 -16.58
CA ASP A 460 -16.33 -8.20 -16.08
C ASP A 460 -17.33 -9.31 -16.46
N SER A 461 -16.99 -10.54 -16.08
CA SER A 461 -17.72 -11.73 -16.49
C SER A 461 -19.20 -11.70 -16.12
N GLU A 462 -20.06 -11.94 -17.10
CA GLU A 462 -21.50 -12.05 -16.97
C GLU A 462 -21.98 -13.51 -17.05
N SER A 463 -23.22 -13.76 -16.64
CA SER A 463 -23.76 -15.13 -16.66
C SER A 463 -25.25 -15.22 -16.96
N VAL A 464 -25.60 -16.27 -17.69
CA VAL A 464 -26.98 -16.65 -17.97
C VAL A 464 -27.30 -17.98 -17.28
N THR A 465 -28.51 -18.10 -16.74
CA THR A 465 -29.03 -19.39 -16.23
C THR A 465 -30.33 -19.74 -16.92
N LYS A 466 -30.42 -20.96 -17.45
CA LYS A 466 -31.61 -21.46 -18.15
C LYS A 466 -32.06 -22.80 -17.58
N THR A 467 -33.35 -22.89 -17.25
CA THR A 467 -33.99 -24.16 -16.92
C THR A 467 -34.20 -24.98 -18.19
N ILE A 468 -33.68 -26.20 -18.23
CA ILE A 468 -33.81 -27.13 -19.36
C ILE A 468 -34.59 -28.36 -18.87
N PRO A 469 -35.72 -28.72 -19.51
CA PRO A 469 -36.42 -29.95 -19.17
C PRO A 469 -35.67 -31.17 -19.70
N VAL A 470 -35.52 -32.19 -18.85
CA VAL A 470 -34.87 -33.46 -19.14
C VAL A 470 -35.90 -34.57 -18.98
N SER A 471 -36.25 -35.26 -20.08
CA SER A 471 -37.14 -36.42 -20.03
C SER A 471 -36.32 -37.68 -19.74
N LEU A 472 -36.58 -38.37 -18.63
CA LEU A 472 -36.06 -39.70 -18.38
C LEU A 472 -37.15 -40.72 -18.73
N GLU A 473 -36.85 -41.59 -19.70
CA GLU A 473 -37.78 -42.58 -20.24
C GLU A 473 -37.26 -44.01 -20.03
N GLU A 474 -38.16 -45.00 -20.08
CA GLU A 474 -37.75 -46.41 -20.06
C GLU A 474 -37.05 -46.80 -21.36
N ASP A 475 -35.98 -47.59 -21.26
CA ASP A 475 -35.24 -48.08 -22.42
C ASP A 475 -35.88 -49.36 -23.00
N SER A 476 -37.08 -49.25 -23.58
CA SER A 476 -37.81 -50.40 -24.16
C SER A 476 -36.98 -51.20 -25.17
N ALA A 477 -36.02 -50.58 -25.86
CA ALA A 477 -35.09 -51.28 -26.77
C ALA A 477 -34.21 -52.32 -26.05
N ARG A 478 -33.86 -52.12 -24.76
CA ARG A 478 -33.12 -53.12 -23.95
C ARG A 478 -33.97 -54.34 -23.60
N TYR A 479 -35.30 -54.20 -23.59
CA TYR A 479 -36.25 -55.25 -23.25
C TYR A 479 -37.01 -55.82 -24.46
N THR A 480 -36.78 -55.28 -25.65
CA THR A 480 -37.36 -55.74 -26.91
C THR A 480 -36.46 -56.78 -27.57
N PHE A 481 -37.03 -57.94 -27.92
CA PHE A 481 -36.32 -59.06 -28.54
C PHE A 481 -37.01 -59.49 -29.83
N LEU A 482 -36.23 -59.90 -30.84
CA LEU A 482 -36.78 -60.65 -31.97
C LEU A 482 -37.11 -62.08 -31.51
N THR A 483 -38.40 -62.41 -31.43
CA THR A 483 -38.88 -63.70 -30.89
C THR A 483 -39.50 -64.62 -31.92
N THR A 484 -39.87 -64.11 -33.09
CA THR A 484 -40.42 -64.94 -34.17
C THR A 484 -40.17 -64.30 -35.53
N THR A 485 -39.80 -65.13 -36.49
CA THR A 485 -39.65 -64.86 -37.92
C THR A 485 -40.37 -65.98 -38.64
N PHE A 486 -41.28 -65.67 -39.56
CA PHE A 486 -42.01 -66.72 -40.29
C PHE A 486 -42.49 -66.26 -41.66
N LYS A 487 -42.60 -67.22 -42.58
CA LYS A 487 -43.28 -67.05 -43.85
C LYS A 487 -44.77 -67.31 -43.69
N ARG A 488 -45.59 -66.32 -44.00
CA ARG A 488 -47.02 -66.45 -44.15
C ARG A 488 -47.35 -66.78 -45.60
N VAL A 489 -47.93 -67.96 -45.82
CA VAL A 489 -48.40 -68.40 -47.14
C VAL A 489 -49.87 -68.00 -47.29
N PHE A 490 -50.17 -67.19 -48.29
CA PHE A 490 -51.54 -66.86 -48.67
C PHE A 490 -52.08 -67.86 -49.70
N GLY A 491 -53.41 -67.97 -49.79
CA GLY A 491 -54.04 -68.64 -50.93
C GLY A 491 -53.53 -68.03 -52.24
N GLU A 492 -53.30 -68.86 -53.26
CA GLU A 492 -52.56 -68.55 -54.50
C GLU A 492 -51.02 -68.61 -54.40
N GLY A 493 -50.43 -69.04 -53.27
CA GLY A 493 -49.01 -69.35 -53.18
C GLY A 493 -48.08 -68.13 -53.09
N ARG A 494 -48.62 -66.96 -52.72
CA ARG A 494 -47.81 -65.80 -52.31
C ARG A 494 -47.27 -66.04 -50.91
N GLU A 495 -45.95 -65.91 -50.76
CA GLU A 495 -45.25 -65.92 -49.46
C GLU A 495 -44.91 -64.48 -49.07
N GLU A 496 -45.28 -64.07 -47.86
CA GLU A 496 -44.80 -62.82 -47.25
C GLU A 496 -44.10 -63.16 -45.93
N TRP A 497 -42.97 -62.50 -45.66
CA TRP A 497 -42.30 -62.62 -44.38
C TRP A 497 -42.92 -61.67 -43.35
N GLU A 498 -43.25 -62.20 -42.17
CA GLU A 498 -43.64 -61.44 -40.98
C GLU A 498 -42.64 -61.74 -39.86
N ALA A 499 -42.30 -60.74 -39.05
CA ALA A 499 -41.45 -60.90 -37.87
C ALA A 499 -42.07 -60.21 -36.66
N TYR A 500 -41.82 -60.71 -35.46
CA TYR A 500 -42.34 -60.19 -34.20
C TYR A 500 -41.20 -59.74 -33.28
N LEU A 501 -41.20 -58.45 -32.94
CA LEU A 501 -40.46 -57.90 -31.81
C LEU A 501 -41.36 -57.94 -30.58
N PHE A 502 -40.87 -58.55 -29.49
CA PHE A 502 -41.58 -58.64 -28.22
C PHE A 502 -40.85 -57.85 -27.14
N ASP A 503 -41.50 -56.81 -26.62
CA ASP A 503 -41.06 -56.06 -25.45
C ASP A 503 -41.48 -56.81 -24.18
N ARG A 504 -40.47 -57.31 -23.45
CA ARG A 504 -40.64 -58.09 -22.22
C ARG A 504 -41.01 -57.22 -21.01
N ALA A 505 -40.74 -55.92 -21.04
CA ALA A 505 -41.12 -55.00 -19.96
C ALA A 505 -42.60 -54.63 -20.05
N THR A 506 -43.07 -54.26 -21.24
CA THR A 506 -44.48 -53.86 -21.46
C THR A 506 -45.42 -55.01 -21.87
N ASN A 507 -44.88 -56.21 -22.10
CA ASN A 507 -45.60 -57.39 -22.62
C ASN A 507 -46.30 -57.11 -23.97
N LYS A 508 -45.66 -56.30 -24.81
CA LYS A 508 -46.20 -55.81 -26.09
C LYS A 508 -45.49 -56.49 -27.26
N THR A 509 -46.26 -56.98 -28.22
CA THR A 509 -45.73 -57.48 -29.50
C THR A 509 -45.92 -56.44 -30.59
N THR A 510 -44.84 -56.09 -31.28
CA THR A 510 -44.81 -55.26 -32.49
C THR A 510 -44.53 -56.18 -33.68
N MET A 511 -45.44 -56.18 -34.66
CA MET A 511 -45.23 -56.87 -35.93
C MET A 511 -44.38 -56.01 -36.87
N LEU A 512 -43.51 -56.66 -37.61
CA LEU A 512 -42.67 -56.08 -38.66
C LEU A 512 -42.98 -56.75 -40.00
N ARG A 513 -43.16 -55.94 -41.03
CA ARG A 513 -43.22 -56.34 -42.44
C ARG A 513 -42.20 -55.58 -43.26
N LYS A 514 -41.79 -56.15 -44.39
CA LYS A 514 -40.87 -55.47 -45.33
C LYS A 514 -41.48 -54.15 -45.83
N GLY A 515 -40.71 -53.07 -45.72
CA GLY A 515 -41.10 -51.71 -46.06
C GLY A 515 -41.84 -50.96 -44.95
N GLU A 516 -42.04 -51.57 -43.78
CA GLU A 516 -42.65 -50.91 -42.62
C GLU A 516 -41.61 -50.03 -41.89
N GLU A 517 -42.02 -48.83 -41.49
CA GLU A 517 -41.26 -47.92 -40.64
C GLU A 517 -41.73 -48.10 -39.19
N VAL A 518 -40.79 -48.33 -38.28
CA VAL A 518 -41.06 -48.59 -36.86
C VAL A 518 -40.09 -47.79 -36.01
N THR A 519 -40.60 -47.23 -34.92
CA THR A 519 -39.80 -46.53 -33.90
C THR A 519 -39.98 -47.22 -32.56
N ILE A 520 -38.89 -47.66 -31.95
CA ILE A 520 -38.86 -48.20 -30.58
C ILE A 520 -37.84 -47.40 -29.80
N THR A 521 -38.28 -46.67 -28.77
CA THR A 521 -37.43 -45.73 -28.02
C THR A 521 -36.87 -44.67 -29.00
N ASP A 522 -35.56 -44.63 -29.26
CA ASP A 522 -34.87 -43.79 -30.24
C ASP A 522 -34.37 -44.58 -31.48
N PHE A 523 -34.81 -45.84 -31.62
CA PHE A 523 -34.50 -46.71 -32.75
C PHE A 523 -35.57 -46.54 -33.84
N GLU A 524 -35.44 -45.46 -34.62
CA GLU A 524 -36.12 -45.30 -35.91
C GLU A 524 -35.50 -46.25 -36.93
N MET A 525 -36.33 -47.09 -37.55
CA MET A 525 -35.89 -48.11 -38.49
C MET A 525 -36.91 -48.46 -39.58
N THR A 526 -36.43 -48.73 -40.79
CA THR A 526 -37.25 -49.20 -41.93
C THR A 526 -36.87 -50.64 -42.29
N VAL A 527 -37.82 -51.57 -42.30
CA VAL A 527 -37.53 -53.00 -42.52
C VAL A 527 -37.18 -53.26 -43.99
N GLN A 528 -35.92 -53.61 -44.27
CA GLN A 528 -35.45 -53.93 -45.64
C GLN A 528 -35.69 -55.41 -46.00
N GLY A 529 -35.50 -56.31 -45.04
CA GLY A 529 -35.54 -57.76 -45.24
C GLY A 529 -35.81 -58.52 -43.94
N ILE A 530 -36.38 -59.71 -44.06
CA ILE A 530 -36.63 -60.65 -42.96
C ILE A 530 -36.10 -61.99 -43.42
N GLY A 531 -35.22 -62.60 -42.63
CA GLY A 531 -34.65 -63.93 -42.84
C GLY A 531 -35.19 -64.96 -41.86
N ASP A 532 -34.59 -66.15 -41.85
CA ASP A 532 -35.01 -67.25 -40.97
C ASP A 532 -34.80 -66.94 -39.47
N ASP A 533 -33.73 -66.24 -39.09
CA ASP A 533 -33.35 -65.92 -37.70
C ASP A 533 -32.90 -64.45 -37.51
N PHE A 534 -33.23 -63.57 -38.45
CA PHE A 534 -32.87 -62.15 -38.38
C PHE A 534 -33.84 -61.23 -39.12
N VAL A 535 -33.78 -59.94 -38.79
CA VAL A 535 -34.42 -58.86 -39.55
C VAL A 535 -33.37 -57.82 -39.93
N GLU A 536 -33.32 -57.46 -41.21
CA GLU A 536 -32.49 -56.39 -41.73
C GLU A 536 -33.29 -55.10 -41.81
N VAL A 537 -32.75 -54.04 -41.20
CA VAL A 537 -33.38 -52.73 -41.08
C VAL A 537 -32.44 -51.62 -41.53
N ALA A 538 -32.97 -50.65 -42.28
CA ALA A 538 -32.32 -49.38 -42.51
C ALA A 538 -32.45 -48.51 -41.27
N ARG A 539 -31.39 -47.83 -40.88
CA ARG A 539 -31.40 -46.68 -39.96
C ARG A 539 -30.73 -45.48 -40.65
N PRO A 540 -30.89 -44.25 -40.15
CA PRO A 540 -30.27 -43.06 -40.77
C PRO A 540 -28.74 -43.15 -40.94
N ASP A 541 -28.08 -43.99 -40.14
CA ASP A 541 -26.63 -44.17 -40.10
C ASP A 541 -26.13 -45.47 -40.76
N GLY A 542 -27.00 -46.28 -41.36
CA GLY A 542 -26.61 -47.49 -42.13
C GLY A 542 -27.61 -48.65 -42.02
N THR A 543 -27.26 -49.80 -42.59
CA THR A 543 -28.09 -51.02 -42.47
C THR A 543 -27.65 -51.88 -41.29
N TYR A 544 -28.61 -52.36 -40.51
CA TYR A 544 -28.41 -53.14 -39.30
C TYR A 544 -29.17 -54.47 -39.38
N ARG A 545 -28.67 -55.48 -38.67
CA ARG A 545 -29.31 -56.78 -38.51
C ARG A 545 -29.70 -57.00 -37.05
N ILE A 546 -31.00 -57.08 -36.80
CA ILE A 546 -31.59 -57.54 -35.54
C ILE A 546 -31.49 -59.07 -35.53
N VAL A 547 -30.86 -59.64 -34.50
CA VAL A 547 -30.61 -61.08 -34.38
C VAL A 547 -31.63 -61.72 -33.43
N PHE A 548 -32.06 -62.94 -33.74
CA PHE A 548 -32.98 -63.71 -32.89
C PHE A 548 -32.50 -63.80 -31.43
N GLU A 549 -33.44 -63.69 -30.49
CA GLU A 549 -33.21 -63.77 -29.03
C GLU A 549 -32.19 -62.78 -28.43
N ARG A 550 -31.70 -61.79 -29.20
CA ARG A 550 -30.91 -60.68 -28.68
C ARG A 550 -31.76 -59.43 -28.39
N PRO A 551 -31.37 -58.60 -27.41
CA PRO A 551 -31.96 -57.27 -27.23
C PRO A 551 -31.82 -56.43 -28.49
N LEU A 552 -32.80 -55.56 -28.76
CA LEU A 552 -32.80 -54.68 -29.93
C LEU A 552 -31.57 -53.74 -29.95
N VAL A 553 -31.07 -53.35 -28.78
CA VAL A 553 -29.82 -52.57 -28.62
C VAL A 553 -28.54 -53.31 -29.07
N GLU A 554 -28.57 -54.64 -29.20
CA GLU A 554 -27.43 -55.46 -29.66
C GLU A 554 -27.48 -55.77 -31.18
N MET A 555 -28.29 -55.05 -31.95
CA MET A 555 -28.31 -55.15 -33.41
C MET A 555 -26.91 -54.96 -34.03
N VAL A 556 -26.59 -55.76 -35.03
CA VAL A 556 -25.25 -55.79 -35.66
C VAL A 556 -25.25 -54.91 -36.91
N LYS A 557 -24.37 -53.91 -36.98
CA LYS A 557 -24.21 -53.12 -38.22
C LYS A 557 -23.67 -54.00 -39.33
N LEU A 558 -24.32 -53.98 -40.49
CA LEU A 558 -23.80 -54.63 -41.70
C LEU A 558 -22.81 -53.68 -42.40
N PRO A 559 -21.77 -54.21 -43.07
CA PRO A 559 -20.93 -53.38 -43.92
C PRO A 559 -21.78 -52.79 -45.04
N ASP A 560 -21.58 -51.50 -45.34
CA ASP A 560 -22.15 -50.90 -46.54
C ASP A 560 -21.67 -51.71 -47.75
N SER A 561 -22.59 -52.09 -48.64
CA SER A 561 -22.31 -52.99 -49.77
C SER A 561 -21.31 -52.36 -50.74
N ALA A 562 -20.02 -52.63 -50.50
CA ALA A 562 -18.94 -52.31 -51.43
C ALA A 562 -19.17 -53.09 -52.74
N VAL A 563 -19.27 -52.35 -53.84
CA VAL A 563 -19.21 -52.94 -55.18
C VAL A 563 -17.75 -53.31 -55.44
N GLU A 564 -17.35 -54.53 -55.09
CA GLU A 564 -16.11 -55.10 -55.59
C GLU A 564 -16.27 -55.47 -57.08
N PRO A 565 -15.29 -55.12 -57.94
CA PRO A 565 -15.37 -55.41 -59.37
C PRO A 565 -15.18 -56.90 -59.64
N ALA A 566 -15.90 -57.41 -60.64
CA ALA A 566 -15.86 -58.82 -61.01
C ALA A 566 -14.45 -59.26 -61.46
N THR A 567 -13.90 -60.27 -60.79
CA THR A 567 -12.74 -61.03 -61.26
C THR A 567 -13.09 -61.74 -62.57
N ILE A 568 -12.28 -61.53 -63.61
CA ILE A 568 -12.26 -62.35 -64.83
C ILE A 568 -10.89 -63.02 -64.88
N GLU A 569 -10.86 -64.36 -64.95
CA GLU A 569 -9.65 -65.11 -65.21
C GLU A 569 -9.51 -65.51 -66.69
N GLU A 570 -8.24 -65.57 -67.10
CA GLU A 570 -7.64 -66.54 -68.03
C GLU A 570 -7.41 -66.21 -69.52
N SER A 571 -6.29 -66.78 -70.00
CA SER A 571 -5.80 -66.99 -71.38
C SER A 571 -4.86 -65.96 -72.05
N THR A 572 -3.56 -66.09 -71.73
CA THR A 572 -2.42 -66.29 -72.67
C THR A 572 -2.48 -65.77 -74.11
N GLU A 573 -1.45 -65.00 -74.54
CA GLU A 573 -0.37 -65.48 -75.44
C GLU A 573 0.83 -64.51 -75.54
N GLU A 574 1.88 -64.98 -76.23
CA GLU A 574 3.28 -64.53 -76.42
C GLU A 574 3.46 -63.09 -77.02
N ALA A 575 4.64 -62.45 -77.15
CA ALA A 575 6.04 -62.91 -77.21
C ALA A 575 7.12 -61.82 -76.92
N GLU A 576 8.32 -62.28 -76.56
CA GLU A 576 9.68 -61.82 -76.93
C GLU A 576 10.15 -60.34 -77.07
N THR A 577 11.06 -59.97 -76.15
CA THR A 577 12.46 -59.48 -76.38
C THR A 577 12.83 -57.99 -76.69
N THR A 578 14.05 -57.66 -76.19
CA THR A 578 14.97 -56.53 -76.51
C THR A 578 14.60 -55.11 -76.07
N ASP A 579 15.53 -54.15 -75.92
CA ASP A 579 16.91 -54.11 -75.37
C ASP A 579 17.35 -52.63 -75.36
N SER A 580 18.09 -52.18 -74.33
CA SER A 580 18.84 -50.90 -74.31
C SER A 580 18.03 -49.57 -74.40
N SER A 581 18.46 -48.39 -73.94
CA SER A 581 19.52 -48.01 -72.99
C SER A 581 19.41 -46.50 -72.62
N LYS A 582 19.97 -46.13 -71.46
CA LYS A 582 20.75 -44.87 -71.21
C LYS A 582 20.09 -43.48 -71.32
N ASP A 583 20.54 -42.43 -70.61
CA ASP A 583 21.55 -42.26 -69.54
C ASP A 583 21.29 -40.97 -68.72
N SER A 584 22.19 -40.66 -67.77
CA SER A 584 22.31 -39.45 -66.92
C SER A 584 21.38 -39.41 -65.68
N ASN A 585 21.82 -39.61 -64.42
CA ASN A 585 23.04 -39.17 -63.67
C ASN A 585 22.98 -37.66 -63.33
N ALA A 586 23.21 -37.18 -62.10
CA ALA A 586 23.89 -37.80 -60.94
C ALA A 586 23.27 -37.41 -59.57
N ALA A 587 23.70 -38.08 -58.50
CA ALA A 587 23.21 -37.93 -57.12
C ALA A 587 24.34 -37.45 -56.13
N PRO A 588 24.30 -37.72 -54.79
CA PRO A 588 23.71 -36.83 -53.78
C PRO A 588 24.78 -36.04 -52.95
N PRO A 589 25.29 -36.37 -51.72
CA PRO A 589 24.97 -37.40 -50.71
C PRO A 589 24.61 -36.91 -49.27
N THR A 590 23.70 -37.64 -48.62
CA THR A 590 23.59 -38.00 -47.18
C THR A 590 24.30 -37.25 -46.02
N ALA A 591 23.60 -37.20 -44.87
CA ALA A 591 24.19 -37.41 -43.53
C ALA A 591 23.24 -38.26 -42.63
N PRO A 592 23.71 -39.34 -41.96
CA PRO A 592 22.85 -40.21 -41.12
C PRO A 592 23.33 -40.45 -39.66
N VAL A 593 22.37 -40.75 -38.77
CA VAL A 593 22.37 -41.88 -37.78
C VAL A 593 23.43 -41.99 -36.63
N LYS A 594 22.93 -41.88 -35.38
CA LYS A 594 23.20 -42.64 -34.10
C LYS A 594 24.49 -42.55 -33.24
N GLU A 595 24.20 -42.68 -31.92
CA GLU A 595 24.89 -43.39 -30.80
C GLU A 595 25.98 -42.70 -29.90
N SER A 596 25.68 -42.69 -28.58
CA SER A 596 26.45 -42.76 -27.28
C SER A 596 28.01 -42.73 -27.21
N PRO A 597 28.67 -42.55 -26.01
CA PRO A 597 28.19 -42.53 -24.60
C PRO A 597 28.84 -41.49 -23.61
N ALA A 598 28.50 -41.59 -22.30
CA ALA A 598 29.27 -41.19 -21.08
C ALA A 598 29.55 -39.68 -20.82
N GLU A 599 29.83 -39.17 -19.60
CA GLU A 599 29.62 -39.51 -18.17
C GLU A 599 30.19 -38.34 -17.32
N SER A 600 29.50 -37.84 -16.26
CA SER A 600 30.07 -37.24 -15.00
C SER A 600 29.17 -36.18 -14.30
N ASP A 601 29.05 -36.33 -12.98
CA ASP A 601 28.90 -35.29 -11.92
C ASP A 601 28.01 -34.04 -12.10
N ALA A 602 26.90 -34.00 -11.34
CA ALA A 602 26.58 -32.89 -10.43
C ALA A 602 25.58 -33.36 -9.33
N LYS A 603 25.84 -33.02 -8.07
CA LYS A 603 24.93 -33.31 -6.94
C LYS A 603 23.84 -32.24 -6.80
N GLU A 604 22.65 -32.67 -6.36
CA GLU A 604 21.60 -31.80 -5.84
C GLU A 604 22.07 -30.97 -4.62
N PRO A 605 21.52 -29.76 -4.47
CA PRO A 605 21.17 -29.23 -3.16
C PRO A 605 19.69 -28.81 -3.11
N VAL A 606 18.89 -29.67 -2.49
CA VAL A 606 17.80 -29.38 -1.53
C VAL A 606 17.11 -28.00 -1.60
N GLU A 607 15.80 -28.01 -1.89
CA GLU A 607 14.89 -26.88 -1.72
C GLU A 607 14.73 -26.46 -0.25
N PRO A 608 14.69 -25.16 0.10
CA PRO A 608 14.30 -24.70 1.42
C PRO A 608 12.77 -24.69 1.59
N VAL A 609 12.30 -25.44 2.59
CA VAL A 609 10.89 -25.63 2.96
C VAL A 609 10.27 -24.37 3.60
N THR A 610 9.02 -24.08 3.24
CA THR A 610 8.17 -23.03 3.84
C THR A 610 7.83 -23.34 5.31
N PRO A 611 7.94 -22.39 6.26
CA PRO A 611 7.47 -22.62 7.62
C PRO A 611 5.93 -22.63 7.69
N GLN A 612 5.36 -23.67 8.31
CA GLN A 612 3.94 -23.69 8.69
C GLN A 612 3.72 -22.98 10.03
N GLU A 613 2.51 -22.45 10.22
CA GLU A 613 2.06 -21.86 11.50
C GLU A 613 2.03 -22.92 12.61
N GLU A 614 2.73 -22.68 13.72
CA GLU A 614 2.65 -23.54 14.89
C GLU A 614 1.67 -22.97 15.93
N LYS A 615 0.59 -23.73 16.13
CA LYS A 615 -0.53 -23.44 17.03
C LYS A 615 -0.11 -23.73 18.49
N VAL A 616 0.11 -22.68 19.29
CA VAL A 616 0.40 -22.84 20.73
C VAL A 616 -0.90 -22.94 21.53
N GLU A 617 -1.03 -24.05 22.26
CA GLU A 617 -2.16 -24.40 23.10
C GLU A 617 -1.96 -23.90 24.55
N ASN A 618 -3.04 -23.54 25.21
CA ASN A 618 -3.08 -22.85 26.51
C ASN A 618 -3.21 -23.84 27.69
N PRO A 619 -2.62 -23.58 28.87
CA PRO A 619 -3.04 -24.21 30.12
C PRO A 619 -3.76 -23.22 31.07
N GLU A 620 -4.83 -23.71 31.71
CA GLU A 620 -5.69 -22.94 32.63
C GLU A 620 -5.06 -22.66 34.01
N THR A 621 -5.44 -21.53 34.61
CA THR A 621 -5.87 -21.29 36.03
C THR A 621 -5.67 -19.80 36.36
N SER A 622 -6.45 -19.11 37.20
CA SER A 622 -7.83 -19.23 37.71
C SER A 622 -8.14 -17.95 38.51
N GLU A 623 -9.42 -17.60 38.73
CA GLU A 623 -9.89 -16.48 39.60
C GLU A 623 -9.64 -15.06 39.04
N ALA A 624 -10.50 -14.03 39.25
CA ALA A 624 -11.93 -13.96 39.59
C ALA A 624 -12.47 -12.52 39.32
N GLU A 625 -13.78 -12.32 39.50
CA GLU A 625 -14.43 -11.06 39.94
C GLU A 625 -14.90 -9.99 38.90
N SER A 626 -16.19 -10.13 38.51
CA SER A 626 -17.26 -9.09 38.54
C SER A 626 -17.22 -7.81 37.65
N THR A 627 -18.09 -7.78 36.62
CA THR A 627 -19.21 -6.82 36.31
C THR A 627 -19.05 -5.27 36.41
N PRO A 628 -19.91 -4.47 35.72
CA PRO A 628 -20.61 -4.65 34.42
C PRO A 628 -20.62 -3.39 33.50
N GLU A 629 -21.29 -3.48 32.34
CA GLU A 629 -21.55 -2.37 31.40
C GLU A 629 -22.55 -1.30 31.94
N PRO A 630 -22.48 -0.04 31.48
CA PRO A 630 -23.52 0.98 31.72
C PRO A 630 -24.58 1.01 30.61
N THR A 631 -25.85 0.77 30.99
CA THR A 631 -27.02 0.90 30.12
C THR A 631 -27.49 2.35 29.92
N THR A 632 -28.13 2.61 28.78
CA THR A 632 -28.77 3.87 28.35
C THR A 632 -29.76 4.45 29.37
N PRO A 633 -29.90 5.79 29.52
CA PRO A 633 -30.88 6.41 30.41
C PRO A 633 -32.28 6.46 29.79
N LEU A 634 -33.31 6.27 30.63
CA LEU A 634 -34.74 6.43 30.29
C LEU A 634 -35.36 7.52 31.17
N GLU A 635 -36.33 8.25 30.63
CA GLU A 635 -37.00 9.39 31.27
C GLU A 635 -37.69 9.10 32.62
N ALA A 636 -37.80 10.13 33.45
CA ALA A 636 -38.74 10.21 34.57
C ALA A 636 -39.37 11.62 34.66
N PRO A 637 -40.65 11.75 35.04
CA PRO A 637 -41.43 12.98 34.82
C PRO A 637 -41.31 14.03 35.94
N GLY A 638 -41.49 15.31 35.57
CA GLY A 638 -41.55 16.43 36.50
C GLY A 638 -42.95 16.70 37.11
N PRO A 639 -43.04 17.39 38.26
CA PRO A 639 -44.30 17.74 38.91
C PRO A 639 -44.93 19.04 38.36
N PRO A 640 -46.25 19.26 38.50
CA PRO A 640 -46.94 20.43 37.97
C PRO A 640 -46.99 21.62 38.96
N SER A 641 -46.95 22.86 38.47
CA SER A 641 -47.40 24.07 39.19
C SER A 641 -47.71 25.26 38.24
N ALA A 642 -48.98 25.68 38.28
CA ALA A 642 -49.56 27.02 38.08
C ALA A 642 -49.00 28.02 37.04
N GLU A 643 -49.86 28.28 36.04
CA GLU A 643 -50.39 29.58 35.57
C GLU A 643 -49.73 30.92 36.01
N ASP A 644 -49.30 31.69 35.00
CA ASP A 644 -49.55 33.13 34.73
C ASP A 644 -48.64 33.51 33.51
N GLY A 645 -49.00 34.32 32.51
CA GLY A 645 -50.23 35.02 32.13
C GLY A 645 -49.91 35.94 30.91
N GLU A 646 -50.79 35.97 29.91
CA GLU A 646 -50.82 36.79 28.67
C GLU A 646 -49.75 37.89 28.43
N SER A 647 -49.10 37.91 27.25
CA SER A 647 -49.47 38.78 26.10
C SER A 647 -48.58 38.59 24.86
#